data_AF-A0A250I7B8-F1
#
_entry.id   AF-A0A250I7B8-F1
#
_cell.length_a   1.000
_cell.length_b   1.000
_cell.length_c   1.000
_cell.angle_alpha   90.00
_cell.angle_beta   90.00
_cell.angle_gamma   90.00
#
_symmetry.space_group_name_H-M   'P 1'
#
loop_
_entity.id
_entity.type
_entity.pdbx_description
1 polymer ?
#
loop_
_entity_poly.entity_id
_entity_poly.type
_entity_poly.pdbx_seq_one_letter_code
_entity_poly.pdbx_strand_id
1 'polypeptide(L)'
;MAAALLLVGLPFSASALTFVNTGAYTSPRTAVAGQTVGFTIVPQSPEAVSNVTFTFQVRPYTPGGAISTTAVYTQTVTGQGFAAGEKRRYQPSFTIPANLTTGEYVWTTQATDASGSAVYMNVARIDNMFTFHADAAPAQSYVRGINIMDLGNAAGALPGVMGTNYPKPTLAGMQRLKSRGLDVVRIPFLWERVQPVLNGALNTTYLNYLLDTLEYAHTAGLGVIVDMHNSARYTSGGVTRPFGSAGAPTKAQYADAWRRIATAIRSNPEAYAALYAYDIMNEPHDLPYFEGTYSNPVTFANFESNTEGWLPRDTRDTSVARVVRDNQGSLRITATASAGSGKVLGAGLKADIKRAGLANGPTFQAKVFVPTTTPGSVRARLVLMDSSYVSHFGEPFAVNKGEEVRVYFKPPAAAWTNNRSFTIEFIVDSSDGSAPFVFYVDNVAQGTQSGEQPPPQVWESYSQAAVDALRALGEDKIIMVEGYDYASTDQWPKNHPVKWVNDPKNNIMYHAHFYFDRSGKYESTHANELAAAQRDGYASVGARGVARVKVFSDWVTAQGTRGFLGEFGWPNSVRRPDETAAWNADGELLLSFLDEVGMGATMWTTGTWEGATKPNINNVYQIEPSLIPLSQAQVLERHLGKP
;
A
#
# COMPACT_ATOMS: atom_id res chain seq x y z
N MET A 1 48.80 -6.95 32.30
CA MET A 1 47.32 -6.88 32.23
C MET A 1 46.96 -7.09 30.77
N ALA A 2 46.27 -8.13 30.31
CA ALA A 2 45.26 -8.98 30.92
C ALA A 2 45.53 -10.47 30.65
N ALA A 3 44.93 -11.31 31.49
CA ALA A 3 45.18 -12.74 31.61
C ALA A 3 44.62 -13.54 30.42
N ALA A 4 45.47 -14.42 29.87
CA ALA A 4 45.07 -15.57 29.08
C ALA A 4 44.57 -16.66 30.02
N LEU A 5 43.31 -17.07 29.89
CA LEU A 5 42.80 -18.26 30.57
C LEU A 5 42.88 -19.45 29.62
N LEU A 6 43.84 -20.31 29.93
CA LEU A 6 43.97 -21.67 29.46
C LEU A 6 42.72 -22.47 29.88
N LEU A 7 42.00 -23.08 28.92
CA LEU A 7 41.09 -24.19 29.24
C LEU A 7 41.50 -25.40 28.40
N VAL A 8 42.26 -26.30 29.04
CA VAL A 8 42.54 -27.66 28.56
C VAL A 8 41.50 -28.59 29.19
N GLY A 9 40.81 -29.35 28.33
CA GLY A 9 40.42 -30.74 28.60
C GLY A 9 39.15 -31.00 29.40
N LEU A 10 38.02 -31.15 28.68
CA LEU A 10 37.08 -32.26 28.88
C LEU A 10 36.58 -32.71 27.48
N PRO A 11 36.43 -34.02 27.22
CA PRO A 11 35.95 -34.51 25.94
C PRO A 11 34.47 -34.14 25.81
N PHE A 12 34.12 -33.35 24.79
CA PHE A 12 32.73 -33.16 24.42
C PHE A 12 32.14 -34.53 24.11
N SER A 13 31.18 -34.97 24.92
CA SER A 13 30.30 -36.08 24.60
C SER A 13 29.60 -35.72 23.29
N ALA A 14 29.88 -36.52 22.26
CA ALA A 14 29.45 -36.29 20.88
C ALA A 14 27.93 -36.48 20.76
N SER A 15 27.18 -35.41 20.96
CA SER A 15 25.86 -35.27 20.34
C SER A 15 26.08 -35.17 18.83
N ALA A 16 25.39 -35.98 18.04
CA ALA A 16 25.37 -35.91 16.58
C ALA A 16 25.29 -34.45 16.09
N LEU A 17 26.38 -33.91 15.55
CA LEU A 17 26.33 -32.61 14.87
C LEU A 17 25.56 -32.82 13.57
N THR A 18 24.25 -32.61 13.64
CA THR A 18 23.42 -32.45 12.45
C THR A 18 23.74 -31.06 11.92
N PHE A 19 24.37 -30.99 10.75
CA PHE A 19 24.48 -29.72 10.05
C PHE A 19 23.10 -29.46 9.41
N VAL A 20 22.23 -28.86 10.20
CA VAL A 20 21.10 -28.11 9.66
C VAL A 20 21.74 -26.86 9.07
N ASN A 21 21.80 -26.75 7.75
CA ASN A 21 22.23 -25.50 7.16
C ASN A 21 21.12 -24.47 7.38
N THR A 22 21.13 -23.80 8.54
CA THR A 22 20.21 -22.70 8.87
C THR A 22 20.62 -21.39 8.19
N GLY A 23 21.47 -21.45 7.15
CA GLY A 23 21.69 -20.33 6.25
C GLY A 23 20.42 -20.05 5.46
N ALA A 24 19.53 -19.25 6.02
CA ALA A 24 18.30 -18.80 5.38
C ALA A 24 18.62 -18.04 4.09
N TYR A 25 18.57 -18.66 2.90
CA TYR A 25 18.71 -17.92 1.63
C TYR A 25 18.15 -18.60 0.37
N THR A 26 17.54 -17.71 -0.43
CA THR A 26 17.40 -17.61 -1.90
C THR A 26 16.52 -18.60 -2.66
N SER A 27 15.27 -18.15 -2.87
CA SER A 27 14.25 -18.54 -3.86
C SER A 27 13.77 -19.99 -3.87
N PRO A 28 12.47 -20.26 -3.65
CA PRO A 28 11.88 -21.57 -3.94
C PRO A 28 12.12 -21.90 -5.42
N ARG A 29 12.68 -23.08 -5.71
CA ARG A 29 12.47 -23.65 -7.05
C ARG A 29 11.28 -24.58 -6.95
N THR A 30 10.22 -24.23 -7.67
CA THR A 30 9.07 -25.11 -7.87
C THR A 30 9.55 -26.38 -8.56
N ALA A 31 9.21 -27.53 -7.99
CA ALA A 31 9.49 -28.82 -8.58
C ALA A 31 8.23 -29.67 -8.53
N VAL A 32 7.97 -30.40 -9.61
CA VAL A 32 6.74 -31.18 -9.76
C VAL A 32 6.90 -32.59 -9.20
N ALA A 33 5.78 -33.19 -8.78
CA ALA A 33 5.73 -34.60 -8.46
C ALA A 33 6.38 -35.45 -9.57
N GLY A 34 7.28 -36.36 -9.20
CA GLY A 34 8.04 -37.19 -10.14
C GLY A 34 9.31 -36.54 -10.72
N GLN A 35 9.60 -35.27 -10.45
CA GLN A 35 10.84 -34.63 -10.88
C GLN A 35 12.04 -35.07 -10.03
N THR A 36 13.17 -35.35 -10.68
CA THR A 36 14.46 -35.51 -10.00
C THR A 36 15.15 -34.16 -9.81
N VAL A 37 15.58 -33.89 -8.58
CA VAL A 37 16.26 -32.66 -8.17
C VAL A 37 17.66 -33.01 -7.68
N GLY A 38 18.69 -32.38 -8.25
CA GLY A 38 20.10 -32.58 -7.89
C GLY A 38 20.68 -31.40 -7.12
N PHE A 39 21.71 -31.65 -6.31
CA PHE A 39 22.37 -30.64 -5.48
C PHE A 39 23.88 -30.91 -5.41
N THR A 40 24.66 -29.88 -5.09
CA THR A 40 26.12 -29.99 -4.95
C THR A 40 26.53 -29.59 -3.54
N ILE A 41 27.29 -30.45 -2.86
CA ILE A 41 27.78 -30.22 -1.50
C ILE A 41 29.31 -30.38 -1.51
N VAL A 42 29.98 -29.44 -0.85
CA VAL A 42 31.45 -29.48 -0.70
C VAL A 42 31.84 -29.50 0.78
N PRO A 43 31.90 -30.68 1.43
CA PRO A 43 32.50 -30.83 2.74
C PRO A 43 34.01 -30.55 2.70
N GLN A 44 34.49 -29.96 3.79
CA GLN A 44 35.88 -29.69 4.09
C GLN A 44 36.19 -30.19 5.50
N SER A 45 37.16 -31.09 5.62
CA SER A 45 37.65 -31.53 6.93
C SER A 45 38.80 -30.64 7.38
N PRO A 46 38.78 -30.06 8.59
CA PRO A 46 39.94 -29.32 9.10
C PRO A 46 41.13 -30.23 9.47
N GLU A 47 40.87 -31.52 9.73
CA GLU A 47 41.86 -32.52 10.14
C GLU A 47 41.72 -33.81 9.32
N ALA A 48 42.71 -34.69 9.35
CA ALA A 48 42.63 -35.96 8.64
C ALA A 48 41.68 -36.93 9.34
N VAL A 49 40.67 -37.45 8.62
CA VAL A 49 39.65 -38.37 9.15
C VAL A 49 39.44 -39.54 8.19
N SER A 50 39.17 -40.73 8.72
CA SER A 50 38.99 -41.95 7.92
C SER A 50 37.72 -42.71 8.32
N ASN A 51 37.21 -43.54 7.41
CA ASN A 51 35.97 -44.32 7.60
C ASN A 51 34.74 -43.48 7.94
N VAL A 52 34.62 -42.31 7.31
CA VAL A 52 33.49 -41.41 7.49
C VAL A 52 32.30 -41.88 6.66
N THR A 53 31.12 -41.81 7.25
CA THR A 53 29.81 -42.00 6.62
C THR A 53 29.09 -40.67 6.56
N PHE A 54 28.73 -40.22 5.36
CA PHE A 54 27.82 -39.10 5.17
C PHE A 54 26.39 -39.61 5.00
N THR A 55 25.48 -39.01 5.74
CA THR A 55 24.03 -39.22 5.62
C THR A 55 23.38 -37.93 5.17
N PHE A 56 22.57 -38.03 4.13
CA PHE A 56 22.06 -36.96 3.29
C PHE A 56 20.53 -37.08 3.24
N GLN A 57 19.79 -36.13 3.81
CA GLN A 57 18.35 -36.32 4.03
C GLN A 57 17.50 -35.11 3.62
N VAL A 58 16.32 -35.39 3.05
CA VAL A 58 15.25 -34.40 2.85
C VAL A 58 14.21 -34.59 3.96
N ARG A 59 13.87 -33.51 4.67
CA ARG A 59 12.94 -33.53 5.81
C ARG A 59 11.88 -32.44 5.67
N PRO A 60 10.60 -32.70 5.97
CA PRO A 60 9.62 -31.64 6.12
C PRO A 60 10.05 -30.62 7.20
N TYR A 61 9.68 -29.35 7.05
CA TYR A 61 9.84 -28.35 8.11
C TYR A 61 8.64 -27.39 8.16
N THR A 62 8.47 -26.70 9.29
CA THR A 62 7.48 -25.61 9.43
C THR A 62 8.16 -24.24 9.38
N PRO A 63 7.58 -23.24 8.67
CA PRO A 63 8.05 -21.86 8.77
C PRO A 63 8.01 -21.44 10.25
N GLY A 64 9.17 -21.13 10.82
CA GLY A 64 9.33 -20.93 12.28
C GLY A 64 10.25 -21.93 13.00
N GLY A 65 10.79 -22.94 12.31
CA GLY A 65 12.07 -23.58 12.70
C GLY A 65 12.03 -25.03 13.17
N ALA A 66 10.88 -25.71 13.18
CA ALA A 66 10.84 -27.14 13.53
C ALA A 66 11.07 -28.01 12.28
N ILE A 67 12.15 -28.80 12.29
CA ILE A 67 12.45 -29.80 11.25
C ILE A 67 11.93 -31.15 11.72
N SER A 68 11.20 -31.85 10.85
CA SER A 68 10.69 -33.19 11.12
C SER A 68 11.81 -34.16 11.49
N THR A 69 11.58 -34.96 12.52
CA THR A 69 12.46 -36.07 12.91
C THR A 69 12.45 -37.22 11.91
N THR A 70 11.48 -37.25 10.99
CA THR A 70 11.36 -38.26 9.94
C THR A 70 11.75 -37.66 8.58
N ALA A 71 12.71 -38.30 7.90
CA ALA A 71 13.10 -37.91 6.55
C ALA A 71 12.23 -38.59 5.49
N VAL A 72 11.94 -37.88 4.40
CA VAL A 72 11.24 -38.41 3.21
C VAL A 72 12.21 -38.97 2.17
N TYR A 73 13.50 -38.64 2.30
CA TYR A 73 14.59 -39.21 1.53
C TYR A 73 15.82 -39.34 2.40
N THR A 74 16.59 -40.41 2.21
CA THR A 74 17.89 -40.60 2.84
C THR A 74 18.84 -41.27 1.84
N GLN A 75 20.03 -40.71 1.69
CA GLN A 75 21.15 -41.31 0.99
C GLN A 75 22.35 -41.37 1.92
N THR A 76 23.15 -42.43 1.78
CA THR A 76 24.34 -42.62 2.62
C THR A 76 25.55 -42.93 1.74
N VAL A 77 26.70 -42.35 2.09
CA VAL A 77 28.00 -42.60 1.45
C VAL A 77 29.01 -42.95 2.52
N THR A 78 29.47 -44.21 2.54
CA THR A 78 30.33 -44.77 3.60
C THR A 78 31.79 -44.93 3.14
N GLY A 79 32.70 -45.12 4.09
CA GLY A 79 34.10 -45.49 3.83
C GLY A 79 34.96 -44.32 3.35
N GLN A 80 34.54 -43.08 3.61
CA GLN A 80 35.23 -41.90 3.10
C GLN A 80 36.42 -41.52 4.01
N GLY A 81 37.59 -41.32 3.40
CA GLY A 81 38.74 -40.69 4.06
C GLY A 81 38.99 -39.29 3.51
N PHE A 82 39.39 -38.35 4.37
CA PHE A 82 39.78 -36.98 4.03
C PHE A 82 41.17 -36.67 4.57
N ALA A 83 41.98 -35.98 3.78
CA ALA A 83 43.15 -35.28 4.28
C ALA A 83 42.75 -33.98 5.00
N ALA A 84 43.61 -33.49 5.90
CA ALA A 84 43.41 -32.20 6.56
C ALA A 84 43.33 -31.07 5.51
N GLY A 85 42.26 -30.28 5.58
CA GLY A 85 41.95 -29.21 4.65
C GLY A 85 41.34 -29.64 3.31
N GLU A 86 41.21 -30.94 3.03
CA GLU A 86 40.68 -31.44 1.76
C GLU A 86 39.21 -31.02 1.56
N LYS A 87 38.92 -30.50 0.37
CA LYS A 87 37.55 -30.23 -0.11
C LYS A 87 37.15 -31.31 -1.12
N ARG A 88 36.04 -32.01 -0.87
CA ARG A 88 35.51 -33.01 -1.81
C ARG A 88 34.09 -32.64 -2.23
N ARG A 89 33.75 -32.84 -3.50
CA ARG A 89 32.42 -32.56 -4.04
C ARG A 89 31.56 -33.83 -4.05
N TYR A 90 30.32 -33.72 -3.59
CA TYR A 90 29.28 -34.73 -3.75
C TYR A 90 28.09 -34.14 -4.50
N GLN A 91 27.46 -34.96 -5.35
CA GLN A 91 26.30 -34.57 -6.16
C GLN A 91 25.13 -35.53 -5.97
N PRO A 92 24.42 -35.44 -4.84
CA PRO A 92 23.30 -36.32 -4.56
C PRO A 92 22.03 -35.78 -5.24
N SER A 93 21.03 -36.64 -5.43
CA SER A 93 19.79 -36.30 -6.12
C SER A 93 18.59 -37.05 -5.56
N PHE A 94 17.42 -36.42 -5.56
CA PHE A 94 16.18 -37.00 -5.04
C PHE A 94 15.04 -36.86 -6.05
N THR A 95 14.24 -37.91 -6.24
CA THR A 95 13.00 -37.85 -7.02
C THR A 95 11.82 -37.59 -6.11
N ILE A 96 11.03 -36.55 -6.41
CA ILE A 96 9.86 -36.16 -5.61
C ILE A 96 8.79 -37.27 -5.71
N PRO A 97 8.37 -37.90 -4.61
CA PRO A 97 7.36 -38.93 -4.62
C PRO A 97 6.05 -38.39 -5.20
N ALA A 98 5.40 -39.21 -6.03
CA ALA A 98 4.14 -38.82 -6.67
C ALA A 98 2.98 -38.60 -5.68
N ASN A 99 3.12 -39.13 -4.46
CA ASN A 99 2.14 -39.08 -3.38
C ASN A 99 2.54 -38.12 -2.24
N LEU A 100 3.57 -37.31 -2.42
CA LEU A 100 4.01 -36.37 -1.40
C LEU A 100 3.00 -35.21 -1.31
N THR A 101 2.51 -34.92 -0.10
CA THR A 101 1.60 -33.78 0.14
C THR A 101 2.36 -32.46 0.03
N THR A 102 1.71 -31.40 -0.45
CA THR A 102 2.26 -30.04 -0.51
C THR A 102 2.76 -29.56 0.87
N GLY A 103 3.98 -29.05 0.92
CA GLY A 103 4.60 -28.59 2.17
C GLY A 103 6.05 -28.13 1.97
N GLU A 104 6.65 -27.54 2.99
CA GLU A 104 8.04 -27.09 2.94
C GLU A 104 9.02 -28.20 3.39
N TYR A 105 10.18 -28.29 2.73
CA TYR A 105 11.21 -29.29 3.03
C TYR A 105 12.59 -28.65 3.11
N VAL A 106 13.47 -29.25 3.91
CA VAL A 106 14.86 -28.85 4.10
C VAL A 106 15.79 -30.04 3.88
N TRP A 107 17.02 -29.74 3.43
CA TRP A 107 18.09 -30.71 3.33
C TRP A 107 18.98 -30.69 4.58
N THR A 108 19.23 -31.86 5.16
CA THR A 108 20.14 -32.03 6.31
C THR A 108 21.27 -32.99 5.95
N THR A 109 22.50 -32.67 6.38
CA THR A 109 23.66 -33.56 6.22
C THR A 109 24.27 -33.88 7.57
N GLN A 110 24.60 -35.15 7.78
CA GLN A 110 25.28 -35.65 8.98
C GLN A 110 26.53 -36.43 8.55
N ALA A 111 27.60 -36.32 9.32
CA ALA A 111 28.80 -37.13 9.14
C ALA A 111 29.14 -37.88 10.42
N THR A 112 29.38 -39.19 10.30
CA THR A 112 29.76 -40.05 11.43
C THR A 112 30.96 -40.92 11.10
N ASP A 113 31.72 -41.33 12.10
CA ASP A 113 32.80 -42.31 11.94
C ASP A 113 32.27 -43.76 11.97
N ALA A 114 33.17 -44.75 11.93
CA ALA A 114 32.84 -46.17 11.98
C ALA A 114 32.17 -46.62 13.30
N SER A 115 32.31 -45.84 14.38
CA SER A 115 31.63 -46.08 15.66
C SER A 115 30.23 -45.45 15.73
N GLY A 116 29.86 -44.67 14.71
CA GLY A 116 28.62 -43.88 14.69
C GLY A 116 28.75 -42.52 15.39
N SER A 117 29.95 -42.16 15.86
CA SER A 117 30.20 -40.87 16.52
C SER A 117 30.28 -39.75 15.48
N ALA A 118 29.80 -38.56 15.84
CA ALA A 118 29.78 -37.41 14.94
C ALA A 118 31.19 -36.95 14.54
N VAL A 119 31.38 -36.61 13.27
CA VAL A 119 32.62 -36.04 12.74
C VAL A 119 32.40 -34.58 12.37
N TYR A 120 33.29 -33.70 12.83
CA TYR A 120 33.22 -32.27 12.52
C TYR A 120 33.73 -32.00 11.10
N MET A 121 32.90 -31.39 10.25
CA MET A 121 33.28 -30.95 8.90
C MET A 121 32.58 -29.64 8.54
N ASN A 122 33.28 -28.77 7.81
CA ASN A 122 32.74 -27.51 7.30
C ASN A 122 32.11 -27.72 5.93
N VAL A 123 30.93 -27.15 5.66
CA VAL A 123 30.31 -27.20 4.34
C VAL A 123 30.52 -25.85 3.66
N ALA A 124 31.40 -25.80 2.66
CA ALA A 124 31.88 -24.55 2.10
C ALA A 124 31.00 -23.97 0.98
N ARG A 125 30.10 -24.77 0.39
CA ARG A 125 29.21 -24.32 -0.70
C ARG A 125 28.01 -25.25 -0.87
N ILE A 126 26.81 -24.68 -0.84
CA ILE A 126 25.59 -25.29 -1.38
C ILE A 126 25.17 -24.38 -2.54
N ASP A 127 25.37 -24.85 -3.77
CA ASP A 127 24.80 -24.15 -4.91
C ASP A 127 23.31 -24.53 -4.96
N ASN A 128 22.46 -23.66 -4.38
CA ASN A 128 20.99 -23.69 -4.30
C ASN A 128 20.39 -24.53 -3.14
N MET A 129 19.69 -23.86 -2.21
CA MET A 129 18.71 -24.48 -1.32
C MET A 129 17.31 -24.32 -1.93
N PHE A 130 16.42 -25.30 -1.75
CA PHE A 130 15.09 -25.30 -2.38
C PHE A 130 13.98 -25.40 -1.33
N THR A 131 13.00 -24.51 -1.42
CA THR A 131 11.64 -24.75 -0.90
C THR A 131 10.82 -25.35 -2.05
N PHE A 132 10.16 -26.49 -1.82
CA PHE A 132 9.36 -27.19 -2.82
C PHE A 132 7.89 -26.84 -2.66
N HIS A 133 7.19 -26.52 -3.74
CA HIS A 133 5.72 -26.46 -3.78
C HIS A 133 5.22 -27.58 -4.70
N ALA A 134 4.61 -28.61 -4.11
CA ALA A 134 4.10 -29.76 -4.84
C ALA A 134 2.67 -29.52 -5.35
N ASP A 135 2.39 -28.41 -6.04
CA ASP A 135 1.14 -28.22 -6.77
C ASP A 135 1.37 -27.45 -8.08
N ALA A 136 1.06 -28.11 -9.19
CA ALA A 136 1.18 -27.60 -10.56
C ALA A 136 0.01 -26.66 -10.95
N ALA A 137 -0.40 -25.75 -10.07
CA ALA A 137 -1.02 -24.53 -10.57
C ALA A 137 0.09 -23.73 -11.26
N PRO A 138 -0.08 -23.20 -12.48
CA PRO A 138 0.90 -22.28 -13.04
C PRO A 138 1.07 -21.17 -12.01
N ALA A 139 2.28 -21.08 -11.46
CA ALA A 139 2.61 -20.08 -10.47
C ALA A 139 2.23 -18.72 -11.05
N GLN A 140 1.45 -17.95 -10.31
CA GLN A 140 1.13 -16.59 -10.73
C GLN A 140 2.42 -15.80 -10.59
N SER A 141 3.12 -15.54 -11.70
CA SER A 141 4.36 -14.77 -11.63
C SER A 141 4.09 -13.36 -11.16
N TYR A 142 4.55 -13.06 -9.95
CA TYR A 142 4.59 -11.71 -9.40
C TYR A 142 6.03 -11.23 -9.22
N VAL A 143 6.18 -9.93 -9.09
CA VAL A 143 7.47 -9.27 -8.85
C VAL A 143 7.50 -8.73 -7.43
N ARG A 144 8.66 -8.83 -6.79
CA ARG A 144 8.94 -8.14 -5.53
C ARG A 144 10.00 -7.07 -5.74
N GLY A 145 9.75 -5.91 -5.15
CA GLY A 145 10.59 -4.74 -5.34
C GLY A 145 10.67 -3.81 -4.16
N ILE A 146 11.26 -2.66 -4.40
CA ILE A 146 11.39 -1.58 -3.43
C ILE A 146 11.20 -0.21 -4.08
N ASN A 147 10.68 0.75 -3.32
CA ASN A 147 10.61 2.15 -3.72
C ASN A 147 11.96 2.84 -3.52
N ILE A 148 12.37 3.68 -4.47
CA ILE A 148 13.56 4.55 -4.36
C ILE A 148 13.10 6.01 -4.45
N MET A 149 12.89 6.66 -3.31
CA MET A 149 12.27 8.01 -3.23
C MET A 149 13.17 9.16 -3.73
N ASP A 150 14.33 8.86 -4.30
CA ASP A 150 15.36 9.81 -4.70
C ASP A 150 14.80 10.96 -5.58
N LEU A 151 14.39 10.68 -6.82
CA LEU A 151 13.98 11.73 -7.78
C LEU A 151 12.70 12.47 -7.34
N GLY A 152 11.83 11.82 -6.57
CA GLY A 152 10.58 12.37 -6.03
C GLY A 152 10.74 13.21 -4.77
N ASN A 153 11.93 13.23 -4.15
CA ASN A 153 12.11 13.83 -2.82
C ASN A 153 11.92 15.37 -2.80
N ALA A 154 11.62 15.94 -1.63
CA ALA A 154 11.50 17.37 -1.39
C ALA A 154 10.52 18.11 -2.34
N ALA A 155 9.27 17.64 -2.43
CA ALA A 155 8.23 18.23 -3.29
C ALA A 155 7.92 19.71 -3.00
N GLY A 156 8.26 20.22 -1.81
CA GLY A 156 8.16 21.65 -1.48
C GLY A 156 9.22 22.55 -2.12
N ALA A 157 10.27 21.98 -2.73
CA ALA A 157 11.33 22.71 -3.41
C ALA A 157 11.28 22.45 -4.92
N LEU A 158 10.65 23.38 -5.66
CA LEU A 158 10.44 23.29 -7.11
C LEU A 158 11.17 24.42 -7.86
N PRO A 159 11.96 24.10 -8.91
CA PRO A 159 12.30 22.75 -9.38
C PRO A 159 13.24 22.00 -8.42
N GLY A 160 13.87 22.70 -7.47
CA GLY A 160 14.90 22.14 -6.59
C GLY A 160 16.22 21.88 -7.33
N VAL A 161 17.25 21.51 -6.59
CA VAL A 161 18.61 21.27 -7.07
C VAL A 161 19.02 19.82 -6.77
N MET A 162 19.42 19.07 -7.81
CA MET A 162 19.97 17.71 -7.63
C MET A 162 21.24 17.77 -6.77
N GLY A 163 21.38 16.87 -5.81
CA GLY A 163 22.49 16.91 -4.85
C GLY A 163 22.19 17.73 -3.58
N THR A 164 21.11 18.53 -3.57
CA THR A 164 20.68 19.31 -2.40
C THR A 164 19.26 18.98 -1.96
N ASN A 165 18.30 19.00 -2.88
CA ASN A 165 16.88 18.74 -2.58
C ASN A 165 16.46 17.30 -2.90
N TYR A 166 17.04 16.71 -3.95
CA TYR A 166 16.84 15.31 -4.31
C TYR A 166 18.14 14.71 -4.85
N PRO A 167 18.43 13.43 -4.58
CA PRO A 167 19.51 12.73 -5.26
C PRO A 167 19.04 12.09 -6.56
N LYS A 168 20.00 11.51 -7.28
CA LYS A 168 19.75 10.63 -8.42
C LYS A 168 20.21 9.22 -8.04
N PRO A 169 19.43 8.17 -8.33
CA PRO A 169 19.87 6.79 -8.15
C PRO A 169 21.16 6.49 -8.93
N THR A 170 21.97 5.56 -8.40
CA THR A 170 23.26 5.18 -8.97
C THR A 170 23.19 3.76 -9.55
N LEU A 171 24.04 3.45 -10.54
CA LEU A 171 24.20 2.08 -11.03
C LEU A 171 24.65 1.11 -9.91
N ALA A 172 25.55 1.55 -9.03
CA ALA A 172 26.01 0.74 -7.90
C ALA A 172 24.86 0.40 -6.93
N GLY A 173 23.99 1.35 -6.64
CA GLY A 173 22.78 1.14 -5.85
C GLY A 173 21.83 0.13 -6.50
N MET A 174 21.58 0.26 -7.80
CA MET A 174 20.77 -0.69 -8.57
C MET A 174 21.36 -2.10 -8.56
N GLN A 175 22.67 -2.24 -8.78
CA GLN A 175 23.37 -3.53 -8.73
C GLN A 175 23.34 -4.15 -7.32
N ARG A 176 23.45 -3.34 -6.26
CA ARG A 176 23.30 -3.80 -4.88
C ARG A 176 21.90 -4.37 -4.65
N LEU A 177 20.86 -3.64 -5.04
CA LEU A 177 19.48 -4.12 -4.95
C LEU A 177 19.26 -5.41 -5.75
N LYS A 178 19.75 -5.47 -6.99
CA LYS A 178 19.67 -6.72 -7.79
C LYS A 178 20.36 -7.89 -7.10
N SER A 179 21.54 -7.68 -6.51
CA SER A 179 22.29 -8.76 -5.85
C SER A 179 21.57 -9.35 -4.63
N ARG A 180 20.52 -8.69 -4.12
CA ARG A 180 19.62 -9.24 -3.09
C ARG A 180 18.45 -10.05 -3.65
N GLY A 181 18.28 -10.08 -4.97
CA GLY A 181 17.24 -10.86 -5.65
C GLY A 181 15.98 -10.07 -5.98
N LEU A 182 16.01 -8.74 -5.93
CA LEU A 182 14.86 -7.91 -6.32
C LEU A 182 14.60 -8.00 -7.83
N ASP A 183 13.32 -7.92 -8.21
CA ASP A 183 12.86 -7.97 -9.59
C ASP A 183 12.68 -6.57 -10.17
N VAL A 184 12.07 -5.69 -9.38
CA VAL A 184 11.68 -4.34 -9.80
C VAL A 184 12.03 -3.28 -8.76
N VAL A 185 12.17 -2.03 -9.23
CA VAL A 185 12.24 -0.84 -8.39
C VAL A 185 11.14 0.13 -8.81
N ARG A 186 10.46 0.76 -7.85
CA ARG A 186 9.52 1.85 -8.10
C ARG A 186 10.23 3.19 -7.89
N ILE A 187 10.18 4.05 -8.91
CA ILE A 187 10.92 5.31 -8.98
C ILE A 187 9.92 6.47 -9.01
N PRO A 188 9.57 7.03 -7.85
CA PRO A 188 8.89 8.32 -7.73
C PRO A 188 9.64 9.44 -8.45
N PHE A 189 8.94 10.24 -9.24
CA PHE A 189 9.40 11.50 -9.83
C PHE A 189 8.29 12.56 -9.76
N LEU A 190 8.65 13.85 -9.82
CA LEU A 190 7.65 14.93 -9.76
C LEU A 190 7.31 15.47 -11.15
N TRP A 191 6.01 15.61 -11.43
CA TRP A 191 5.50 16.23 -12.66
C TRP A 191 6.08 17.63 -12.87
N GLU A 192 6.07 18.48 -11.84
CA GLU A 192 6.56 19.86 -11.91
C GLU A 192 8.06 19.94 -12.25
N ARG A 193 8.84 18.90 -11.94
CA ARG A 193 10.26 18.86 -12.30
C ARG A 193 10.47 18.43 -13.74
N VAL A 194 9.75 17.39 -14.20
CA VAL A 194 9.88 16.86 -15.56
C VAL A 194 9.18 17.74 -16.61
N GLN A 195 8.07 18.41 -16.26
CA GLN A 195 7.36 19.35 -17.12
C GLN A 195 6.93 20.58 -16.30
N PRO A 196 7.80 21.61 -16.15
CA PRO A 196 7.53 22.78 -15.31
C PRO A 196 6.41 23.70 -15.80
N VAL A 197 6.06 23.60 -17.10
CA VAL A 197 5.00 24.39 -17.74
C VAL A 197 4.03 23.43 -18.41
N LEU A 198 2.75 23.47 -18.03
CA LEU A 198 1.69 22.66 -18.63
C LEU A 198 1.66 22.82 -20.15
N ASN A 199 1.54 21.71 -20.89
CA ASN A 199 1.66 21.62 -22.35
C ASN A 199 3.03 22.06 -22.93
N GLY A 200 3.96 22.48 -22.08
CA GLY A 200 5.30 22.90 -22.45
C GLY A 200 6.24 21.74 -22.73
N ALA A 201 7.46 22.07 -23.11
CA ALA A 201 8.54 21.11 -23.25
C ALA A 201 8.87 20.43 -21.91
N LEU A 202 9.36 19.20 -21.99
CA LEU A 202 9.95 18.54 -20.83
C LEU A 202 11.27 19.24 -20.45
N ASN A 203 11.54 19.34 -19.15
CA ASN A 203 12.84 19.73 -18.64
C ASN A 203 13.85 18.62 -18.98
N THR A 204 14.69 18.85 -20.00
CA THR A 204 15.63 17.86 -20.51
C THR A 204 16.63 17.40 -19.46
N THR A 205 17.06 18.29 -18.55
CA THR A 205 18.01 17.93 -17.50
C THR A 205 17.40 16.93 -16.51
N TYR A 206 16.20 17.22 -16.00
CA TYR A 206 15.53 16.30 -15.07
C TYR A 206 15.06 15.03 -15.77
N LEU A 207 14.57 15.12 -17.01
CA LEU A 207 14.21 13.97 -17.83
C LEU A 207 15.40 13.02 -18.03
N ASN A 208 16.60 13.54 -18.31
CA ASN A 208 17.79 12.71 -18.45
C ASN A 208 18.14 11.97 -17.16
N TYR A 209 17.93 12.58 -15.98
CA TYR A 209 18.13 11.86 -14.71
C TYR A 209 17.17 10.66 -14.56
N LEU A 210 15.92 10.79 -15.01
CA LEU A 210 14.98 9.69 -15.05
C LEU A 210 15.43 8.63 -16.07
N LEU A 211 15.76 9.01 -17.31
CA LEU A 211 16.21 8.08 -18.35
C LEU A 211 17.46 7.30 -17.91
N ASP A 212 18.48 7.98 -17.39
CA ASP A 212 19.69 7.34 -16.86
C ASP A 212 19.36 6.35 -15.72
N THR A 213 18.35 6.64 -14.90
CA THR A 213 17.89 5.73 -13.83
C THR A 213 17.32 4.44 -14.41
N LEU A 214 16.54 4.52 -15.50
CA LEU A 214 16.05 3.33 -16.19
C LEU A 214 17.20 2.55 -16.87
N GLU A 215 18.17 3.23 -17.47
CA GLU A 215 19.37 2.59 -18.05
C GLU A 215 20.20 1.87 -16.99
N TYR A 216 20.37 2.48 -15.81
CA TYR A 216 21.06 1.85 -14.69
C TYR A 216 20.33 0.59 -14.20
N ALA A 217 19.00 0.65 -14.12
CA ALA A 217 18.18 -0.51 -13.79
C ALA A 217 18.29 -1.60 -14.87
N HIS A 218 18.27 -1.22 -16.16
CA HIS A 218 18.46 -2.14 -17.28
C HIS A 218 19.79 -2.88 -17.16
N THR A 219 20.87 -2.13 -16.97
CA THR A 219 22.24 -2.66 -16.79
C THR A 219 22.35 -3.57 -15.57
N ALA A 220 21.62 -3.27 -14.50
CA ALA A 220 21.56 -4.10 -13.30
C ALA A 220 20.64 -5.32 -13.45
N GLY A 221 19.80 -5.42 -14.50
CA GLY A 221 18.81 -6.49 -14.65
C GLY A 221 17.57 -6.33 -13.77
N LEU A 222 17.18 -5.09 -13.47
CA LEU A 222 15.97 -4.71 -12.75
C LEU A 222 14.92 -4.14 -13.70
N GLY A 223 13.64 -4.40 -13.42
CA GLY A 223 12.54 -3.66 -14.00
C GLY A 223 12.27 -2.34 -13.25
N VAL A 224 11.67 -1.36 -13.92
CA VAL A 224 11.34 -0.06 -13.34
C VAL A 224 9.84 0.22 -13.45
N ILE A 225 9.23 0.56 -12.32
CA ILE A 225 7.92 1.22 -12.26
C ILE A 225 8.19 2.72 -12.16
N VAL A 226 7.83 3.51 -13.17
CA VAL A 226 7.97 4.97 -13.13
C VAL A 226 6.71 5.58 -12.53
N ASP A 227 6.85 6.30 -11.42
CA ASP A 227 5.73 6.81 -10.63
C ASP A 227 5.69 8.35 -10.67
N MET A 228 4.61 8.91 -11.21
CA MET A 228 4.35 10.35 -11.08
C MET A 228 3.81 10.65 -9.68
N HIS A 229 4.70 11.09 -8.80
CA HIS A 229 4.47 11.16 -7.36
C HIS A 229 3.77 12.46 -6.92
N ASN A 230 2.55 12.68 -7.40
CA ASN A 230 1.89 13.99 -7.43
C ASN A 230 0.53 14.09 -6.72
N SER A 231 -0.02 13.00 -6.19
CA SER A 231 -1.27 13.00 -5.41
C SER A 231 -2.47 13.59 -6.17
N ALA A 232 -2.52 13.41 -7.49
CA ALA A 232 -3.47 14.02 -8.42
C ALA A 232 -3.53 15.57 -8.32
N ARG A 233 -2.35 16.20 -8.16
CA ARG A 233 -2.21 17.66 -8.08
C ARG A 233 -1.04 18.15 -8.92
N TYR A 234 -1.04 19.46 -9.16
CA TYR A 234 0.07 20.14 -9.82
C TYR A 234 0.29 21.52 -9.22
N THR A 235 1.55 21.89 -9.02
CA THR A 235 1.98 23.17 -8.48
C THR A 235 2.42 24.11 -9.59
N SER A 236 1.73 25.25 -9.72
CA SER A 236 2.08 26.31 -10.67
C SER A 236 1.96 27.68 -10.01
N GLY A 237 2.96 28.54 -10.27
CA GLY A 237 3.02 29.87 -9.65
C GLY A 237 3.05 29.82 -8.12
N GLY A 238 3.64 28.77 -7.53
CA GLY A 238 3.68 28.54 -6.08
C GLY A 238 2.38 28.03 -5.45
N VAL A 239 1.35 27.72 -6.26
CA VAL A 239 0.05 27.24 -5.78
C VAL A 239 -0.19 25.81 -6.26
N THR A 240 -0.34 24.89 -5.31
CA THR A 240 -0.70 23.49 -5.57
C THR A 240 -2.21 23.36 -5.75
N ARG A 241 -2.65 22.75 -6.85
CA ARG A 241 -4.07 22.59 -7.17
C ARG A 241 -4.42 21.12 -7.42
N PRO A 242 -5.39 20.55 -6.68
CA PRO A 242 -5.91 19.22 -6.97
C PRO A 242 -6.68 19.19 -8.28
N PHE A 243 -6.64 18.06 -8.99
CA PHE A 243 -7.39 17.88 -10.23
C PHE A 243 -8.86 18.23 -10.08
N GLY A 244 -9.45 18.83 -11.12
CA GLY A 244 -10.82 19.32 -11.09
C GLY A 244 -11.03 20.66 -10.34
N SER A 245 -10.09 21.13 -9.52
CA SER A 245 -10.24 22.44 -8.86
C SER A 245 -10.03 23.61 -9.84
N ALA A 246 -10.53 24.79 -9.49
CA ALA A 246 -10.40 25.97 -10.34
C ALA A 246 -8.92 26.31 -10.61
N GLY A 247 -8.55 26.38 -11.90
CA GLY A 247 -7.17 26.61 -12.33
C GLY A 247 -6.24 25.40 -12.21
N ALA A 248 -6.73 24.23 -11.81
CA ALA A 248 -5.98 22.98 -11.87
C ALA A 248 -5.73 22.56 -13.33
N PRO A 249 -4.76 21.66 -13.58
CA PRO A 249 -4.59 21.08 -14.90
C PRO A 249 -5.85 20.38 -15.38
N THR A 250 -6.14 20.56 -16.67
CA THR A 250 -7.17 19.80 -17.38
C THR A 250 -6.70 18.36 -17.63
N LYS A 251 -7.66 17.46 -17.89
CA LYS A 251 -7.36 16.07 -18.31
C LYS A 251 -6.44 16.02 -19.53
N ALA A 252 -6.64 16.93 -20.49
CA ALA A 252 -5.81 17.04 -21.68
C ALA A 252 -4.36 17.44 -21.38
N GLN A 253 -4.13 18.33 -20.40
CA GLN A 253 -2.78 18.71 -19.97
C GLN A 253 -2.07 17.56 -19.24
N TYR A 254 -2.79 16.82 -18.41
CA TYR A 254 -2.27 15.62 -17.76
C TYR A 254 -1.95 14.51 -18.78
N ALA A 255 -2.84 14.27 -19.74
CA ALA A 255 -2.63 13.37 -20.87
C ALA A 255 -1.41 13.78 -21.73
N ASP A 256 -1.23 15.08 -22.00
CA ASP A 256 -0.08 15.58 -22.74
C ASP A 256 1.24 15.33 -22.00
N ALA A 257 1.27 15.51 -20.68
CA ALA A 257 2.45 15.20 -19.86
C ALA A 257 2.85 13.73 -20.03
N TRP A 258 1.93 12.80 -19.83
CA TRP A 258 2.17 11.37 -20.00
C TRP A 258 2.58 11.00 -21.42
N ARG A 259 1.92 11.58 -22.43
CA ARG A 259 2.28 11.40 -23.84
C ARG A 259 3.75 11.78 -24.08
N ARG A 260 4.21 12.92 -23.56
CA ARG A 260 5.60 13.38 -23.74
C ARG A 260 6.60 12.51 -22.99
N ILE A 261 6.32 12.18 -21.73
CA ILE A 261 7.19 11.35 -20.89
C ILE A 261 7.35 9.95 -21.52
N ALA A 262 6.25 9.31 -21.92
CA ALA A 262 6.29 8.01 -22.56
C ALA A 262 7.00 8.05 -23.92
N THR A 263 6.80 9.10 -24.72
CA THR A 263 7.54 9.28 -25.99
C THR A 263 9.05 9.35 -25.74
N ALA A 264 9.48 10.10 -24.71
CA ALA A 264 10.90 10.21 -24.36
C ALA A 264 11.49 8.86 -23.90
N ILE A 265 10.79 8.13 -23.02
CA ILE A 265 11.23 6.80 -22.56
C ILE A 265 11.31 5.83 -23.74
N ARG A 266 10.28 5.77 -24.61
CA ARG A 266 10.27 4.87 -25.78
C ARG A 266 11.35 5.18 -26.80
N SER A 267 11.76 6.43 -26.91
CA SER A 267 12.84 6.85 -27.82
C SER A 267 14.22 6.43 -27.32
N ASN A 268 14.32 5.97 -26.07
CA ASN A 268 15.53 5.41 -25.48
C ASN A 268 15.37 3.89 -25.29
N PRO A 269 16.00 3.05 -26.14
CA PRO A 269 15.80 1.61 -26.10
C PRO A 269 16.16 0.93 -24.77
N GLU A 270 17.24 1.36 -24.11
CA GLU A 270 17.70 0.79 -22.84
C GLU A 270 16.72 1.14 -21.71
N ALA A 271 16.31 2.41 -21.65
CA ALA A 271 15.30 2.84 -20.68
C ALA A 271 13.96 2.11 -20.88
N TYR A 272 13.48 2.02 -22.12
CA TYR A 272 12.24 1.31 -22.44
C TYR A 272 12.31 -0.21 -22.19
N ALA A 273 13.50 -0.82 -22.34
CA ALA A 273 13.72 -2.22 -22.01
C ALA A 273 13.57 -2.49 -20.50
N ALA A 274 14.08 -1.61 -19.64
CA ALA A 274 13.90 -1.70 -18.19
C ALA A 274 12.48 -1.36 -17.72
N LEU A 275 11.73 -0.55 -18.46
CA LEU A 275 10.39 -0.15 -18.05
C LEU A 275 9.47 -1.38 -17.87
N TYR A 276 9.06 -1.62 -16.63
CA TYR A 276 8.08 -2.63 -16.24
C TYR A 276 6.66 -2.08 -16.34
N ALA A 277 6.41 -0.90 -15.77
CA ALA A 277 5.10 -0.26 -15.80
C ALA A 277 5.18 1.28 -15.71
N TYR A 278 4.16 1.94 -16.25
CA TYR A 278 3.85 3.34 -15.95
C TYR A 278 2.89 3.39 -14.78
N ASP A 279 3.32 3.89 -13.62
CA ASP A 279 2.46 4.21 -12.50
C ASP A 279 2.02 5.66 -12.62
N ILE A 280 0.76 5.84 -13.05
CA ILE A 280 0.37 7.11 -13.65
C ILE A 280 0.20 8.23 -12.62
N MET A 281 -0.02 7.89 -11.35
CA MET A 281 -0.19 8.87 -10.28
C MET A 281 -0.12 8.22 -8.91
N ASN A 282 0.79 8.68 -8.06
CA ASN A 282 0.79 8.34 -6.64
C ASN A 282 -0.40 8.94 -5.91
N GLU A 283 -1.10 8.15 -5.10
CA GLU A 283 -2.06 8.49 -4.05
C GLU A 283 -3.02 9.65 -4.37
N PRO A 284 -3.95 9.53 -5.33
CA PRO A 284 -5.04 10.49 -5.50
C PRO A 284 -5.89 10.64 -4.22
N HIS A 285 -6.01 11.87 -3.70
CA HIS A 285 -6.81 12.18 -2.50
C HIS A 285 -7.29 13.63 -2.51
N ASP A 286 -8.20 13.99 -1.59
CA ASP A 286 -8.85 15.31 -1.43
C ASP A 286 -9.17 16.05 -2.75
N LEU A 287 -9.74 15.33 -3.71
CA LEU A 287 -10.22 15.93 -4.95
C LEU A 287 -11.57 16.62 -4.71
N PRO A 288 -11.90 17.68 -5.48
CA PRO A 288 -13.16 18.37 -5.34
C PRO A 288 -14.32 17.44 -5.70
N TYR A 289 -15.43 17.72 -5.06
CA TYR A 289 -16.69 17.07 -5.33
C TYR A 289 -17.48 17.93 -6.31
N PHE A 290 -17.93 17.37 -7.44
CA PHE A 290 -18.81 18.10 -8.36
C PHE A 290 -20.26 17.75 -8.08
N GLU A 291 -21.01 18.76 -7.65
CA GLU A 291 -22.43 18.67 -7.36
C GLU A 291 -23.28 18.30 -8.59
N GLY A 292 -22.83 18.68 -9.79
CA GLY A 292 -23.64 18.56 -11.01
C GLY A 292 -24.77 19.59 -11.05
N THR A 293 -25.86 19.24 -11.71
CA THR A 293 -27.07 20.06 -11.80
C THR A 293 -28.22 19.40 -11.07
N TYR A 294 -29.05 20.22 -10.43
CA TYR A 294 -30.25 19.79 -9.74
C TYR A 294 -31.47 20.51 -10.31
N SER A 295 -32.42 19.73 -10.79
CA SER A 295 -33.57 20.19 -11.57
C SER A 295 -34.88 19.69 -11.00
N ASN A 296 -35.96 20.40 -11.31
CA ASN A 296 -37.33 20.15 -10.83
C ASN A 296 -37.45 20.11 -9.29
N PRO A 297 -36.93 21.14 -8.57
CA PRO A 297 -37.00 21.16 -7.11
C PRO A 297 -38.45 21.28 -6.64
N VAL A 298 -38.84 20.42 -5.69
CA VAL A 298 -40.02 20.55 -4.85
C VAL A 298 -39.54 20.83 -3.43
N THR A 299 -39.84 22.00 -2.89
CA THR A 299 -39.39 22.40 -1.55
C THR A 299 -40.09 21.56 -0.49
N PHE A 300 -39.29 20.87 0.31
CA PHE A 300 -39.70 20.06 1.44
C PHE A 300 -39.86 20.91 2.71
N ALA A 301 -38.88 21.75 3.01
CA ALA A 301 -38.88 22.67 4.15
C ALA A 301 -38.29 24.01 3.71
N ASN A 302 -38.99 25.09 4.00
CA ASN A 302 -38.58 26.47 3.68
C ASN A 302 -38.28 27.30 4.94
N PHE A 303 -38.38 26.70 6.13
CA PHE A 303 -38.19 27.32 7.45
C PHE A 303 -39.00 28.60 7.72
N GLU A 304 -40.03 28.88 6.91
CA GLU A 304 -40.97 30.00 7.10
C GLU A 304 -42.15 29.63 8.01
N SER A 305 -42.41 28.32 8.17
CA SER A 305 -43.53 27.84 8.99
C SER A 305 -43.13 27.47 10.42
N ASN A 306 -43.98 27.85 11.38
CA ASN A 306 -43.87 27.45 12.78
C ASN A 306 -44.24 25.98 13.03
N THR A 307 -44.86 25.31 12.05
CA THR A 307 -45.41 23.95 12.24
C THR A 307 -44.36 22.84 12.29
N GLU A 308 -43.15 23.06 11.76
CA GLU A 308 -42.18 21.98 11.57
C GLU A 308 -41.27 21.71 12.79
N GLY A 309 -41.27 22.55 13.82
CA GLY A 309 -40.59 22.27 15.10
C GLY A 309 -39.15 21.67 15.02
N TRP A 310 -38.20 22.33 14.33
CA TRP A 310 -36.80 21.89 14.27
C TRP A 310 -36.08 22.03 15.61
N LEU A 311 -35.35 21.00 16.02
CA LEU A 311 -34.67 20.96 17.33
C LEU A 311 -33.16 20.68 17.20
N PRO A 312 -32.36 21.16 18.17
CA PRO A 312 -30.94 20.83 18.22
C PRO A 312 -30.71 19.33 18.35
N ARG A 313 -29.65 18.82 17.72
CA ARG A 313 -29.22 17.43 17.89
C ARG A 313 -28.66 17.16 19.30
N ASP A 314 -27.95 18.13 19.88
CA ASP A 314 -27.48 18.12 21.27
C ASP A 314 -27.94 19.41 21.96
N THR A 315 -28.77 19.28 22.99
CA THR A 315 -29.41 20.41 23.67
C THR A 315 -28.54 21.10 24.72
N ARG A 316 -27.35 20.57 25.05
CA ARG A 316 -26.51 21.17 26.11
C ARG A 316 -25.92 22.51 25.70
N ASP A 317 -25.51 22.65 24.44
CA ASP A 317 -24.79 23.84 23.94
C ASP A 317 -25.22 24.29 22.52
N THR A 318 -26.25 23.68 21.94
CA THR A 318 -26.75 24.04 20.60
C THR A 318 -28.15 24.66 20.69
N SER A 319 -28.33 25.78 20.01
CA SER A 319 -29.60 26.45 19.80
C SER A 319 -29.96 26.47 18.33
N VAL A 320 -31.26 26.41 18.04
CA VAL A 320 -31.81 26.42 16.69
C VAL A 320 -32.86 27.52 16.64
N ALA A 321 -32.71 28.43 15.67
CA ALA A 321 -33.62 29.54 15.45
C ALA A 321 -33.99 29.63 13.97
N ARG A 322 -35.21 30.06 13.69
CA ARG A 322 -35.61 30.45 12.34
C ARG A 322 -35.24 31.91 12.12
N VAL A 323 -34.67 32.23 10.97
CA VAL A 323 -34.24 33.58 10.59
C VAL A 323 -34.54 33.82 9.11
N VAL A 324 -34.42 35.06 8.64
CA VAL A 324 -34.47 35.38 7.21
C VAL A 324 -33.03 35.62 6.74
N ARG A 325 -32.60 34.90 5.70
CA ARG A 325 -31.33 35.10 4.98
C ARG A 325 -31.64 35.17 3.49
N ASP A 326 -31.05 36.15 2.79
CA ASP A 326 -31.21 36.30 1.33
C ASP A 326 -32.68 36.34 0.85
N ASN A 327 -33.55 37.01 1.64
CA ASN A 327 -35.00 37.11 1.41
C ASN A 327 -35.76 35.78 1.42
N GLN A 328 -35.21 34.76 2.10
CA GLN A 328 -35.84 33.46 2.30
C GLN A 328 -35.68 33.02 3.78
N GLY A 329 -36.58 32.19 4.24
CA GLY A 329 -36.51 31.56 5.56
C GLY A 329 -35.32 30.61 5.63
N SER A 330 -34.57 30.69 6.73
CA SER A 330 -33.42 29.84 6.99
C SER A 330 -33.44 29.32 8.44
N LEU A 331 -32.90 28.13 8.63
CA LEU A 331 -32.58 27.59 9.92
C LEU A 331 -31.18 28.04 10.34
N ARG A 332 -31.09 28.87 11.38
CA ARG A 332 -29.83 29.23 12.02
C ARG A 332 -29.55 28.28 13.18
N ILE A 333 -28.44 27.57 13.10
CA ILE A 333 -27.94 26.69 14.16
C ILE A 333 -26.75 27.39 14.80
N THR A 334 -26.80 27.62 16.11
CA THR A 334 -25.71 28.25 16.87
C THR A 334 -25.25 27.31 17.97
N ALA A 335 -23.96 26.97 18.00
CA ALA A 335 -23.39 26.10 19.03
C ALA A 335 -22.19 26.74 19.70
N THR A 336 -22.17 26.72 21.04
CA THR A 336 -20.99 27.06 21.84
C THR A 336 -20.13 25.81 22.02
N ALA A 337 -18.90 25.80 21.52
CA ALA A 337 -18.05 24.62 21.62
C ALA A 337 -16.65 24.95 22.15
N SER A 338 -16.20 24.16 23.13
CA SER A 338 -14.78 23.96 23.43
C SER A 338 -14.05 23.26 22.27
N ALA A 339 -12.74 23.52 22.15
CA ALA A 339 -11.86 23.08 21.05
C ALA A 339 -11.91 21.56 20.78
N GLY A 340 -11.76 21.15 19.51
CA GLY A 340 -11.66 19.74 19.10
C GLY A 340 -12.21 19.43 17.70
N SER A 341 -11.82 18.29 17.14
CA SER A 341 -12.29 17.71 15.87
C SER A 341 -13.31 16.58 16.12
N GLY A 342 -14.24 16.35 15.18
CA GLY A 342 -15.21 15.24 15.20
C GLY A 342 -16.55 15.53 15.89
N LYS A 343 -16.80 16.74 16.39
CA LYS A 343 -18.12 17.10 16.94
C LYS A 343 -19.16 17.13 15.82
N VAL A 344 -20.29 16.46 16.02
CA VAL A 344 -21.41 16.50 15.06
C VAL A 344 -22.57 17.31 15.63
N LEU A 345 -22.71 18.51 15.10
CA LEU A 345 -23.76 19.47 15.43
C LEU A 345 -24.87 19.35 14.39
N GLY A 346 -26.04 19.93 14.66
CA GLY A 346 -27.11 19.88 13.69
C GLY A 346 -28.48 20.15 14.26
N ALA A 347 -29.45 20.08 13.37
CA ALA A 347 -30.85 20.17 13.72
C ALA A 347 -31.64 19.10 12.95
N GLY A 348 -32.67 18.57 13.61
CA GLY A 348 -33.54 17.59 13.01
C GLY A 348 -34.99 17.80 13.41
N LEU A 349 -35.88 17.23 12.60
CA LEU A 349 -37.28 17.04 12.97
C LEU A 349 -37.39 15.89 13.99
N LYS A 350 -38.31 16.00 14.95
CA LYS A 350 -38.58 14.87 15.85
C LYS A 350 -39.16 13.69 15.08
N ALA A 351 -38.82 12.48 15.51
CA ALA A 351 -39.22 11.21 14.88
C ALA A 351 -40.72 10.89 14.93
N ASP A 352 -41.51 11.66 15.68
CA ASP A 352 -42.97 11.59 15.78
C ASP A 352 -43.68 12.53 14.78
N ILE A 353 -42.96 13.46 14.13
CA ILE A 353 -43.48 14.32 13.06
C ILE A 353 -43.47 13.52 11.75
N LYS A 354 -44.53 12.72 11.54
CA LYS A 354 -44.68 11.89 10.34
C LYS A 354 -44.75 12.76 9.08
N ARG A 355 -43.86 12.54 8.11
CA ARG A 355 -44.01 13.06 6.75
C ARG A 355 -44.92 12.09 5.98
N ALA A 356 -46.17 12.46 5.72
CA ALA A 356 -47.04 11.69 4.83
C ALA A 356 -46.87 12.15 3.37
N GLY A 357 -46.82 11.18 2.45
CA GLY A 357 -47.08 11.40 1.03
C GLY A 357 -46.00 12.12 0.23
N LEU A 358 -44.73 11.72 0.36
CA LEU A 358 -43.72 12.14 -0.61
C LEU A 358 -43.81 11.23 -1.83
N ALA A 359 -44.01 11.81 -3.01
CA ALA A 359 -43.76 11.10 -4.26
C ALA A 359 -42.28 10.68 -4.27
N ASN A 360 -41.98 9.46 -4.71
CA ASN A 360 -40.60 8.98 -4.85
C ASN A 360 -39.81 9.96 -5.74
N GLY A 361 -38.89 10.72 -5.15
CA GLY A 361 -37.88 11.51 -5.85
C GLY A 361 -36.49 10.88 -5.65
N PRO A 362 -35.53 11.05 -6.57
CA PRO A 362 -34.24 10.38 -6.46
C PRO A 362 -33.27 11.07 -5.47
N THR A 363 -33.47 12.34 -5.07
CA THR A 363 -32.47 13.10 -4.30
C THR A 363 -33.09 14.21 -3.44
N PHE A 364 -32.70 14.29 -2.16
CA PHE A 364 -32.89 15.47 -1.31
C PHE A 364 -31.67 16.39 -1.39
N GLN A 365 -31.89 17.70 -1.27
CA GLN A 365 -30.83 18.68 -1.12
C GLN A 365 -31.16 19.69 -0.03
N ALA A 366 -30.13 20.29 0.55
CA ALA A 366 -30.23 21.52 1.31
C ALA A 366 -29.10 22.48 0.93
N LYS A 367 -29.43 23.77 0.87
CA LYS A 367 -28.43 24.82 0.76
C LYS A 367 -27.95 25.19 2.16
N VAL A 368 -26.64 25.12 2.37
CA VAL A 368 -25.99 25.48 3.63
C VAL A 368 -25.07 26.66 3.42
N PHE A 369 -25.00 27.52 4.43
CA PHE A 369 -24.07 28.64 4.43
C PHE A 369 -23.38 28.73 5.79
N VAL A 370 -22.07 28.91 5.76
CA VAL A 370 -21.25 29.06 6.96
C VAL A 370 -20.53 30.40 6.87
N PRO A 371 -20.79 31.35 7.77
CA PRO A 371 -20.09 32.63 7.79
C PRO A 371 -18.58 32.44 7.90
N THR A 372 -17.80 33.30 7.24
CA THR A 372 -16.33 33.33 7.35
C THR A 372 -15.83 33.53 8.78
N THR A 373 -16.67 34.11 9.65
CA THR A 373 -16.42 34.30 11.08
C THR A 373 -16.58 33.04 11.93
N THR A 374 -17.18 31.98 11.40
CA THR A 374 -17.25 30.68 12.10
C THR A 374 -15.85 30.11 12.22
N PRO A 375 -15.36 29.66 13.39
CA PRO A 375 -13.99 29.16 13.53
C PRO A 375 -13.80 27.79 12.87
N GLY A 376 -12.55 27.44 12.54
CA GLY A 376 -12.20 26.06 12.19
C GLY A 376 -12.55 25.59 10.76
N SER A 377 -12.74 24.30 10.55
CA SER A 377 -13.19 23.73 9.27
C SER A 377 -14.36 22.79 9.51
N VAL A 378 -15.31 22.76 8.57
CA VAL A 378 -16.58 22.03 8.76
C VAL A 378 -17.02 21.35 7.48
N ARG A 379 -17.66 20.19 7.66
CA ARG A 379 -18.41 19.47 6.63
C ARG A 379 -19.89 19.41 6.99
N ALA A 380 -20.76 19.17 6.02
CA ALA A 380 -22.20 19.04 6.24
C ALA A 380 -22.77 17.82 5.51
N ARG A 381 -23.73 17.13 6.12
CA ARG A 381 -24.47 16.00 5.50
C ARG A 381 -25.94 16.01 5.88
N LEU A 382 -26.74 15.34 5.07
CA LEU A 382 -28.14 15.05 5.39
C LEU A 382 -28.27 13.63 5.93
N VAL A 383 -29.23 13.41 6.82
CA VAL A 383 -29.52 12.11 7.44
C VAL A 383 -31.03 11.89 7.43
N LEU A 384 -31.45 10.68 7.06
CA LEU A 384 -32.84 10.24 7.10
C LEU A 384 -32.96 9.04 8.03
N MET A 385 -33.88 9.10 8.98
CA MET A 385 -34.24 7.95 9.80
C MET A 385 -35.47 7.26 9.20
N ASP A 386 -35.41 5.96 9.00
CA ASP A 386 -36.57 5.17 8.56
C ASP A 386 -37.47 4.75 9.73
N SER A 387 -38.59 4.10 9.43
CA SER A 387 -39.61 3.65 10.39
C SER A 387 -39.09 2.66 11.43
N SER A 388 -37.98 1.98 11.11
CA SER A 388 -37.30 1.01 11.95
C SER A 388 -36.21 1.66 12.81
N TYR A 389 -36.16 3.00 12.86
CA TYR A 389 -35.17 3.79 13.59
C TYR A 389 -33.73 3.62 13.07
N VAL A 390 -33.56 3.14 11.84
CA VAL A 390 -32.25 3.06 11.19
C VAL A 390 -31.92 4.41 10.55
N SER A 391 -30.76 4.95 10.86
CA SER A 391 -30.25 6.19 10.27
C SER A 391 -29.48 5.90 8.99
N HIS A 392 -29.89 6.54 7.91
CA HIS A 392 -29.23 6.51 6.61
C HIS A 392 -28.50 7.84 6.42
N PHE A 393 -27.19 7.79 6.22
CA PHE A 393 -26.32 8.97 6.18
C PHE A 393 -25.95 9.30 4.73
N GLY A 394 -26.11 10.57 4.35
CA GLY A 394 -25.45 11.10 3.17
C GLY A 394 -23.95 11.27 3.41
N GLU A 395 -23.18 11.30 2.31
CA GLU A 395 -21.77 11.64 2.36
C GLU A 395 -21.58 13.09 2.87
N PRO A 396 -20.56 13.36 3.69
CA PRO A 396 -20.28 14.70 4.19
C PRO A 396 -19.58 15.57 3.14
N PHE A 397 -20.15 16.73 2.87
CA PHE A 397 -19.66 17.74 1.92
C PHE A 397 -18.79 18.77 2.65
N ALA A 398 -17.64 19.12 2.09
CA ALA A 398 -16.87 20.26 2.56
C ALA A 398 -17.67 21.55 2.38
N VAL A 399 -17.65 22.43 3.39
CA VAL A 399 -18.35 23.72 3.31
C VAL A 399 -17.36 24.86 3.20
N ASN A 400 -17.33 25.51 2.04
CA ASN A 400 -16.58 26.73 1.83
C ASN A 400 -17.27 27.87 2.57
N LYS A 401 -16.56 28.50 3.52
CA LYS A 401 -17.15 29.59 4.29
C LYS A 401 -17.32 30.84 3.44
N GLY A 402 -18.43 31.54 3.64
CA GLY A 402 -18.81 32.70 2.83
C GLY A 402 -19.45 32.32 1.50
N GLU A 403 -19.58 31.04 1.20
CA GLU A 403 -20.24 30.53 0.00
C GLU A 403 -21.45 29.66 0.40
N GLU A 404 -22.44 29.63 -0.48
CA GLU A 404 -23.56 28.70 -0.35
C GLU A 404 -23.14 27.35 -0.95
N VAL A 405 -23.28 26.29 -0.16
CA VAL A 405 -22.92 24.92 -0.55
C VAL A 405 -24.18 24.08 -0.56
N ARG A 406 -24.39 23.30 -1.62
CA ARG A 406 -25.49 22.33 -1.65
C ARG A 406 -25.03 21.00 -1.08
N VAL A 407 -25.64 20.59 0.03
CA VAL A 407 -25.56 19.22 0.51
C VAL A 407 -26.72 18.43 -0.06
N TYR A 408 -26.49 17.17 -0.40
CA TYR A 408 -27.57 16.34 -0.91
C TYR A 408 -27.40 14.89 -0.49
N PHE A 409 -28.50 14.15 -0.65
CA PHE A 409 -28.59 12.78 -0.16
C PHE A 409 -29.63 12.01 -0.97
N LYS A 410 -29.23 10.83 -1.45
CA LYS A 410 -30.10 9.86 -2.14
C LYS A 410 -30.38 8.68 -1.20
N PRO A 411 -31.39 8.76 -0.31
CA PRO A 411 -31.74 7.64 0.55
C PRO A 411 -32.08 6.37 -0.24
N PRO A 412 -31.89 5.18 0.35
CA PRO A 412 -32.38 3.92 -0.23
C PRO A 412 -33.91 3.95 -0.43
N ALA A 413 -34.40 3.28 -1.48
CA ALA A 413 -35.84 3.22 -1.84
C ALA A 413 -36.77 2.96 -0.65
N ALA A 414 -36.42 2.02 0.24
CA ALA A 414 -37.21 1.67 1.42
C ALA A 414 -37.33 2.80 2.46
N ALA A 415 -36.30 3.64 2.57
CA ALA A 415 -36.31 4.79 3.48
C ALA A 415 -37.27 5.90 2.98
N TRP A 416 -37.59 5.94 1.68
CA TRP A 416 -38.53 6.91 1.12
C TRP A 416 -39.96 6.67 1.56
N THR A 417 -40.41 5.41 1.51
CA THR A 417 -41.80 5.04 1.76
C THR A 417 -42.20 5.15 3.24
N ASN A 418 -41.24 5.09 4.16
CA ASN A 418 -41.49 4.96 5.60
C ASN A 418 -40.53 5.81 6.46
N ASN A 419 -40.25 7.07 6.11
CA ASN A 419 -39.36 7.90 6.92
C ASN A 419 -39.99 8.42 8.23
N ARG A 420 -39.15 8.62 9.25
CA ARG A 420 -39.47 9.10 10.60
C ARG A 420 -39.00 10.53 10.85
N SER A 421 -37.74 10.79 10.58
CA SER A 421 -37.11 12.09 10.79
C SER A 421 -36.07 12.38 9.73
N PHE A 422 -35.80 13.66 9.56
CA PHE A 422 -34.74 14.16 8.71
C PHE A 422 -33.91 15.14 9.52
N THR A 423 -32.60 15.02 9.37
CA THR A 423 -31.61 15.80 10.11
C THR A 423 -30.59 16.35 9.14
N ILE A 424 -30.14 17.57 9.40
CA ILE A 424 -28.93 18.11 8.81
C ILE A 424 -27.85 18.16 9.88
N GLU A 425 -26.69 17.62 9.55
CA GLU A 425 -25.54 17.48 10.44
C GLU A 425 -24.37 18.29 9.91
N PHE A 426 -23.69 19.02 10.80
CA PHE A 426 -22.42 19.68 10.57
C PHE A 426 -21.34 18.99 11.39
N ILE A 427 -20.29 18.51 10.72
CA ILE A 427 -19.15 17.84 11.31
C ILE A 427 -18.03 18.89 11.44
N VAL A 428 -17.60 19.16 12.66
CA VAL A 428 -16.50 20.10 12.94
C VAL A 428 -15.18 19.34 12.83
N ASP A 429 -14.39 19.65 11.80
CA ASP A 429 -13.13 18.99 11.52
C ASP A 429 -11.96 19.62 12.30
N SER A 430 -12.04 20.93 12.59
CA SER A 430 -11.11 21.62 13.47
C SER A 430 -11.77 22.85 14.11
N SER A 431 -11.25 23.33 15.24
CA SER A 431 -11.72 24.56 15.91
C SER A 431 -10.60 25.16 16.75
N ASP A 432 -10.48 26.49 16.76
CA ASP A 432 -9.60 27.23 17.67
C ASP A 432 -10.32 27.71 18.95
N GLY A 433 -11.64 27.46 19.05
CA GLY A 433 -12.46 27.86 20.20
C GLY A 433 -12.66 29.37 20.36
N SER A 434 -12.29 30.18 19.35
CA SER A 434 -12.32 31.65 19.44
C SER A 434 -13.72 32.26 19.37
N ALA A 435 -14.69 31.53 18.81
CA ALA A 435 -16.06 32.00 18.63
C ALA A 435 -17.08 30.83 18.59
N PRO A 436 -18.39 31.10 18.76
CA PRO A 436 -19.43 30.10 18.53
C PRO A 436 -19.49 29.67 17.06
N PHE A 437 -19.91 28.43 16.84
CA PHE A 437 -20.23 27.93 15.51
C PHE A 437 -21.60 28.43 15.07
N VAL A 438 -21.69 29.00 13.86
CA VAL A 438 -22.94 29.45 13.27
C VAL A 438 -23.11 28.80 11.90
N PHE A 439 -24.24 28.13 11.71
CA PHE A 439 -24.61 27.49 10.45
C PHE A 439 -25.97 27.98 10.00
N TYR A 440 -26.14 28.14 8.69
CA TYR A 440 -27.42 28.45 8.06
C TYR A 440 -27.80 27.33 7.11
N VAL A 441 -29.09 27.02 7.07
CA VAL A 441 -29.70 26.07 6.14
C VAL A 441 -30.92 26.77 5.55
N ASP A 442 -31.01 26.95 4.24
CA ASP A 442 -32.05 27.82 3.66
C ASP A 442 -33.30 27.07 3.22
N ASN A 443 -33.18 26.12 2.31
CA ASN A 443 -34.31 25.26 2.00
C ASN A 443 -33.84 23.82 1.89
N VAL A 444 -34.74 22.91 2.23
CA VAL A 444 -34.60 21.50 1.90
C VAL A 444 -35.54 21.24 0.75
N ALA A 445 -35.05 20.66 -0.34
CA ALA A 445 -35.88 20.32 -1.50
C ALA A 445 -35.64 18.88 -1.95
N GLN A 446 -36.58 18.31 -2.69
CA GLN A 446 -36.46 17.04 -3.42
C GLN A 446 -36.53 17.28 -4.93
N GLY A 447 -35.84 16.48 -5.74
CA GLY A 447 -35.65 16.77 -7.16
C GLY A 447 -34.72 15.79 -7.84
N THR A 448 -34.36 16.08 -9.11
CA THR A 448 -33.49 15.23 -9.92
C THR A 448 -32.10 15.81 -10.01
N GLN A 449 -31.12 15.00 -9.62
CA GLN A 449 -29.72 15.32 -9.77
C GLN A 449 -29.10 14.64 -10.99
N SER A 450 -28.32 15.37 -11.77
CA SER A 450 -27.58 14.83 -12.92
C SER A 450 -26.19 15.46 -13.05
N GLY A 451 -25.23 14.70 -13.58
CA GLY A 451 -23.86 15.18 -13.78
C GLY A 451 -23.03 15.34 -12.50
N GLU A 452 -23.48 14.74 -11.39
CA GLU A 452 -22.67 14.60 -10.18
C GLU A 452 -21.40 13.80 -10.48
N GLN A 453 -20.28 14.22 -9.90
CA GLN A 453 -19.02 13.49 -9.96
C GLN A 453 -18.34 13.56 -8.59
N PRO A 454 -18.43 12.49 -7.76
CA PRO A 454 -17.71 12.43 -6.51
C PRO A 454 -16.19 12.34 -6.75
N PRO A 455 -15.36 12.65 -5.74
CA PRO A 455 -13.91 12.71 -5.86
C PRO A 455 -13.25 11.45 -6.48
N PRO A 456 -13.66 10.21 -6.16
CA PRO A 456 -13.15 9.03 -6.87
C PRO A 456 -13.39 9.09 -8.37
N GLN A 457 -14.61 9.46 -8.80
CA GLN A 457 -14.95 9.57 -10.22
C GLN A 457 -14.19 10.71 -10.92
N VAL A 458 -13.84 11.78 -10.21
CA VAL A 458 -12.93 12.81 -10.74
C VAL A 458 -11.61 12.16 -11.12
N TRP A 459 -11.00 11.44 -10.18
CA TRP A 459 -9.77 10.69 -10.44
C TRP A 459 -9.92 9.66 -11.57
N GLU A 460 -10.99 8.85 -11.57
CA GLU A 460 -11.25 7.85 -12.62
C GLU A 460 -11.22 8.47 -14.02
N SER A 461 -11.78 9.68 -14.14
CA SER A 461 -11.82 10.38 -15.43
C SER A 461 -10.49 10.99 -15.87
N TYR A 462 -9.61 11.35 -14.93
CA TYR A 462 -8.24 11.80 -15.23
C TYR A 462 -7.32 10.62 -15.55
N SER A 463 -7.41 9.53 -14.79
CA SER A 463 -6.65 8.31 -15.04
C SER A 463 -6.97 7.71 -16.42
N GLN A 464 -8.25 7.66 -16.80
CA GLN A 464 -8.64 7.22 -18.14
C GLN A 464 -7.99 8.07 -19.24
N ALA A 465 -7.92 9.40 -19.07
CA ALA A 465 -7.30 10.27 -20.08
C ALA A 465 -5.79 10.02 -20.25
N ALA A 466 -5.08 9.67 -19.17
CA ALA A 466 -3.68 9.25 -19.27
C ALA A 466 -3.53 7.89 -19.94
N VAL A 467 -4.38 6.91 -19.61
CA VAL A 467 -4.41 5.60 -20.27
C VAL A 467 -4.66 5.76 -21.77
N ASP A 468 -5.67 6.54 -22.16
CA ASP A 468 -6.00 6.82 -23.56
C ASP A 468 -4.81 7.45 -24.29
N ALA A 469 -4.11 8.41 -23.67
CA ALA A 469 -2.95 9.06 -24.26
C ALA A 469 -1.76 8.12 -24.46
N LEU A 470 -1.49 7.24 -23.47
CA LEU A 470 -0.45 6.22 -23.58
C LEU A 470 -0.79 5.20 -24.68
N ARG A 471 -2.03 4.70 -24.71
CA ARG A 471 -2.48 3.74 -25.73
C ARG A 471 -2.55 4.35 -27.13
N ALA A 472 -2.88 5.64 -27.27
CA ALA A 472 -2.85 6.35 -28.54
C ALA A 472 -1.43 6.47 -29.14
N LEU A 473 -0.38 6.40 -28.30
CA LEU A 473 0.99 6.28 -28.78
C LEU A 473 1.33 4.86 -29.29
N GLY A 474 0.47 3.88 -29.06
CA GLY A 474 0.77 2.47 -29.28
C GLY A 474 1.63 1.87 -28.16
N GLU A 475 1.48 2.36 -26.93
CA GLU A 475 2.12 1.77 -25.76
C GLU A 475 1.51 0.40 -25.42
N ASP A 476 2.37 -0.60 -25.22
CA ASP A 476 1.99 -1.99 -24.91
C ASP A 476 2.35 -2.40 -23.48
N LYS A 477 3.19 -1.62 -22.78
CA LYS A 477 3.60 -1.86 -21.40
C LYS A 477 2.41 -1.79 -20.43
N ILE A 478 2.64 -2.33 -19.23
CA ILE A 478 1.66 -2.27 -18.14
C ILE A 478 1.44 -0.80 -17.76
N ILE A 479 0.18 -0.43 -17.55
CA ILE A 479 -0.19 0.85 -16.95
C ILE A 479 -0.79 0.53 -15.58
N MET A 480 -0.12 1.00 -14.54
CA MET A 480 -0.58 0.93 -13.16
C MET A 480 -1.48 2.13 -12.87
N VAL A 481 -2.64 1.87 -12.26
CA VAL A 481 -3.63 2.89 -11.92
C VAL A 481 -3.98 2.76 -10.45
N GLU A 482 -3.59 3.78 -9.68
CA GLU A 482 -3.89 3.84 -8.26
C GLU A 482 -5.37 4.13 -7.97
N GLY A 483 -5.82 3.76 -6.77
CA GLY A 483 -7.16 4.07 -6.27
C GLY A 483 -7.23 5.45 -5.60
N TYR A 484 -8.44 5.97 -5.45
CA TYR A 484 -8.72 7.17 -4.65
C TYR A 484 -8.65 6.88 -3.15
N ASP A 485 -8.39 7.93 -2.37
CA ASP A 485 -8.18 7.91 -0.91
C ASP A 485 -6.85 7.27 -0.54
N TYR A 486 -5.78 7.88 -1.05
CA TYR A 486 -4.39 7.45 -0.85
C TYR A 486 -4.14 6.00 -1.30
N ALA A 487 -4.79 5.58 -2.39
CA ALA A 487 -4.76 4.21 -2.90
C ALA A 487 -5.09 3.14 -1.84
N SER A 488 -5.90 3.48 -0.83
CA SER A 488 -6.16 2.63 0.33
C SER A 488 -6.77 1.28 -0.03
N THR A 489 -6.13 0.21 0.41
CA THR A 489 -6.64 -1.17 0.26
C THR A 489 -8.00 -1.39 0.93
N ASP A 490 -8.23 -0.83 2.12
CA ASP A 490 -9.47 -1.08 2.88
C ASP A 490 -10.65 -0.20 2.47
N GLN A 491 -10.39 0.93 1.80
CA GLN A 491 -11.45 1.80 1.23
C GLN A 491 -11.74 1.49 -0.23
N TRP A 492 -10.97 0.59 -0.85
CA TRP A 492 -11.02 0.33 -2.29
C TRP A 492 -12.42 0.06 -2.85
N PRO A 493 -13.18 -0.95 -2.40
CA PRO A 493 -14.50 -1.24 -2.98
C PRO A 493 -15.54 -0.15 -2.68
N LYS A 494 -15.32 0.67 -1.64
CA LYS A 494 -16.19 1.83 -1.35
C LYS A 494 -15.99 2.91 -2.41
N ASN A 495 -14.73 3.22 -2.73
CA ASN A 495 -14.39 4.28 -3.69
C ASN A 495 -14.54 3.82 -5.15
N HIS A 496 -14.26 2.54 -5.42
CA HIS A 496 -14.24 1.93 -6.74
C HIS A 496 -14.99 0.59 -6.70
N PRO A 497 -16.33 0.58 -6.75
CA PRO A 497 -17.11 -0.65 -6.63
C PRO A 497 -16.90 -1.62 -7.81
N VAL A 498 -16.51 -1.09 -8.97
CA VAL A 498 -16.17 -1.87 -10.18
C VAL A 498 -14.92 -1.31 -10.82
N LYS A 499 -14.21 -2.12 -11.62
CA LYS A 499 -13.11 -1.59 -12.45
C LYS A 499 -13.66 -0.54 -13.41
N TRP A 500 -12.95 0.58 -13.53
CA TRP A 500 -13.40 1.74 -14.32
C TRP A 500 -12.56 1.99 -15.58
N VAL A 501 -11.34 1.47 -15.65
CA VAL A 501 -10.43 1.76 -16.75
C VAL A 501 -10.81 0.90 -17.95
N ASN A 502 -11.10 1.57 -19.06
CA ASN A 502 -11.24 0.93 -20.36
C ASN A 502 -9.89 0.95 -21.08
N ASP A 503 -9.26 -0.21 -21.23
CA ASP A 503 -7.99 -0.36 -21.95
C ASP A 503 -8.15 -1.35 -23.10
N PRO A 504 -7.98 -0.93 -24.38
CA PRO A 504 -8.08 -1.83 -25.52
C PRO A 504 -7.03 -2.95 -25.51
N LYS A 505 -5.94 -2.82 -24.73
CA LYS A 505 -4.91 -3.85 -24.57
C LYS A 505 -5.18 -4.80 -23.41
N ASN A 506 -6.17 -4.50 -22.56
CA ASN A 506 -6.46 -5.24 -21.32
C ASN A 506 -5.19 -5.48 -20.47
N ASN A 507 -4.28 -4.49 -20.43
CA ASN A 507 -2.98 -4.58 -19.77
C ASN A 507 -2.84 -3.52 -18.67
N ILE A 508 -3.93 -3.30 -17.91
CA ILE A 508 -3.97 -2.47 -16.70
C ILE A 508 -3.63 -3.31 -15.47
N MET A 509 -3.05 -2.67 -14.46
CA MET A 509 -2.83 -3.23 -13.13
C MET A 509 -3.31 -2.20 -12.11
N TYR A 510 -4.27 -2.55 -11.26
CA TYR A 510 -4.71 -1.65 -10.20
C TYR A 510 -3.70 -1.65 -9.07
N HIS A 511 -3.43 -0.47 -8.53
CA HIS A 511 -2.30 -0.22 -7.65
C HIS A 511 -2.79 0.32 -6.30
N ALA A 512 -2.50 -0.38 -5.20
CA ALA A 512 -2.99 -0.02 -3.87
C ALA A 512 -1.84 0.10 -2.86
N HIS A 513 -2.04 0.91 -1.83
CA HIS A 513 -1.09 1.13 -0.74
C HIS A 513 -1.64 0.64 0.61
N PHE A 514 -0.74 0.27 1.51
CA PHE A 514 -1.07 -0.26 2.82
C PHE A 514 0.02 0.01 3.86
N TYR A 515 -0.38 0.54 5.02
CA TYR A 515 0.46 0.56 6.21
C TYR A 515 -0.33 0.07 7.43
N PHE A 516 0.35 -0.60 8.36
CA PHE A 516 -0.27 -1.19 9.55
C PHE A 516 -0.91 -0.15 10.48
N ASP A 517 -0.31 1.03 10.62
CA ASP A 517 -0.76 2.17 11.44
C ASP A 517 -1.62 3.17 10.65
N ARG A 518 -2.01 2.84 9.41
CA ARG A 518 -2.69 3.69 8.40
C ARG A 518 -1.90 4.90 7.89
N SER A 519 -0.97 5.45 8.67
CA SER A 519 -0.23 6.68 8.30
C SER A 519 1.12 6.42 7.64
N GLY A 520 1.69 5.24 7.84
CA GLY A 520 3.06 4.90 7.45
C GLY A 520 4.14 5.59 8.30
N LYS A 521 3.77 6.44 9.27
CA LYS A 521 4.71 7.18 10.13
C LYS A 521 5.06 6.42 11.41
N TYR A 522 4.21 5.50 11.86
CA TYR A 522 4.38 4.70 13.06
C TYR A 522 4.67 5.55 14.31
N GLU A 523 3.82 6.56 14.55
CA GLU A 523 3.93 7.44 15.71
C GLU A 523 3.62 6.69 17.01
N SER A 524 2.69 5.72 16.96
CA SER A 524 2.32 4.82 18.06
C SER A 524 3.30 3.65 18.23
N THR A 525 3.37 3.09 19.44
CA THR A 525 4.09 1.84 19.70
C THR A 525 3.36 0.64 19.11
N HIS A 526 4.09 -0.44 18.84
CA HIS A 526 3.48 -1.72 18.43
C HIS A 526 2.39 -2.19 19.41
N ALA A 527 2.62 -2.08 20.71
CA ALA A 527 1.65 -2.50 21.74
C ALA A 527 0.32 -1.74 21.64
N ASN A 528 0.33 -0.44 21.29
CA ASN A 528 -0.88 0.33 21.09
C ASN A 528 -1.62 -0.09 19.81
N GLU A 529 -0.89 -0.38 18.74
CA GLU A 529 -1.47 -0.92 17.51
C GLU A 529 -2.07 -2.31 17.73
N LEU A 530 -1.40 -3.16 18.51
CA LEU A 530 -1.91 -4.48 18.89
C LEU A 530 -3.20 -4.35 19.72
N ALA A 531 -3.23 -3.47 20.72
CA ALA A 531 -4.43 -3.23 21.51
C ALA A 531 -5.58 -2.70 20.65
N ALA A 532 -5.31 -1.86 19.64
CA ALA A 532 -6.31 -1.43 18.67
C ALA A 532 -6.81 -2.61 17.82
N ALA A 533 -5.90 -3.43 17.29
CA ALA A 533 -6.25 -4.60 16.50
C ALA A 533 -7.12 -5.60 17.29
N GLN A 534 -6.81 -5.81 18.58
CA GLN A 534 -7.61 -6.66 19.46
C GLN A 534 -9.00 -6.10 19.74
N ARG A 535 -9.15 -4.78 19.88
CA ARG A 535 -10.48 -4.13 19.96
C ARG A 535 -11.29 -4.32 18.68
N ASP A 536 -10.62 -4.36 17.53
CA ASP A 536 -11.22 -4.65 16.23
C ASP A 536 -11.47 -6.16 16.00
N GLY A 537 -11.13 -7.03 16.96
CA GLY A 537 -11.37 -8.47 16.91
C GLY A 537 -10.25 -9.31 16.29
N TYR A 538 -9.06 -8.75 16.07
CA TYR A 538 -7.92 -9.44 15.46
C TYR A 538 -6.90 -9.91 16.49
N ALA A 539 -6.29 -11.08 16.25
CA ALA A 539 -5.29 -11.67 17.14
C ALA A 539 -3.94 -10.93 17.14
N SER A 540 -3.59 -10.26 16.03
CA SER A 540 -2.35 -9.49 15.87
C SER A 540 -2.54 -8.30 14.93
N VAL A 541 -1.56 -7.39 14.92
CA VAL A 541 -1.50 -6.28 13.95
C VAL A 541 -1.39 -6.82 12.53
N GLY A 542 -0.60 -7.88 12.33
CA GLY A 542 -0.47 -8.60 11.07
C GLY A 542 -1.77 -9.21 10.57
N ALA A 543 -2.55 -9.86 11.44
CA ALA A 543 -3.86 -10.42 11.07
C ALA A 543 -4.85 -9.34 10.63
N ARG A 544 -4.88 -8.19 11.31
CA ARG A 544 -5.67 -7.02 10.87
C ARG A 544 -5.15 -6.49 9.52
N GLY A 545 -3.84 -6.45 9.33
CA GLY A 545 -3.21 -6.01 8.08
C GLY A 545 -3.59 -6.88 6.88
N VAL A 546 -3.45 -8.20 7.02
CA VAL A 546 -3.88 -9.18 6.00
C VAL A 546 -5.35 -8.98 5.66
N ALA A 547 -6.22 -8.84 6.67
CA ALA A 547 -7.65 -8.63 6.42
C ALA A 547 -7.93 -7.34 5.61
N ARG A 548 -7.20 -6.25 5.88
CA ARG A 548 -7.33 -4.98 5.13
C ARG A 548 -6.84 -5.09 3.69
N VAL A 549 -5.73 -5.78 3.45
CA VAL A 549 -5.19 -5.99 2.10
C VAL A 549 -6.06 -6.99 1.30
N LYS A 550 -6.63 -7.98 1.98
CA LYS A 550 -7.57 -8.94 1.38
C LYS A 550 -8.79 -8.26 0.76
N VAL A 551 -9.27 -7.14 1.31
CA VAL A 551 -10.36 -6.34 0.72
C VAL A 551 -10.04 -5.96 -0.73
N PHE A 552 -8.83 -5.49 -1.00
CA PHE A 552 -8.38 -5.16 -2.35
C PHE A 552 -8.14 -6.42 -3.20
N SER A 553 -7.51 -7.45 -2.64
CA SER A 553 -7.26 -8.72 -3.37
C SER A 553 -8.55 -9.40 -3.84
N ASP A 554 -9.58 -9.43 -2.99
CA ASP A 554 -10.89 -9.98 -3.32
C ASP A 554 -11.57 -9.16 -4.41
N TRP A 555 -11.45 -7.83 -4.35
CA TRP A 555 -11.95 -6.95 -5.39
C TRP A 555 -11.25 -7.21 -6.73
N VAL A 556 -9.91 -7.28 -6.75
CA VAL A 556 -9.13 -7.57 -7.97
C VAL A 556 -9.57 -8.88 -8.62
N THR A 557 -9.75 -9.92 -7.79
CA THR A 557 -10.23 -11.23 -8.23
C THR A 557 -11.65 -11.13 -8.80
N ALA A 558 -12.57 -10.46 -8.09
CA ALA A 558 -13.95 -10.30 -8.50
C ALA A 558 -14.10 -9.50 -9.81
N GLN A 559 -13.20 -8.54 -10.07
CA GLN A 559 -13.19 -7.74 -11.29
C GLN A 559 -12.48 -8.42 -12.48
N GLY A 560 -11.84 -9.58 -12.25
CA GLY A 560 -11.03 -10.26 -13.26
C GLY A 560 -9.91 -9.37 -13.79
N THR A 561 -9.17 -8.71 -12.89
CA THR A 561 -8.08 -7.79 -13.21
C THR A 561 -6.81 -8.17 -12.43
N ARG A 562 -5.73 -7.38 -12.55
CA ARG A 562 -4.49 -7.54 -11.78
C ARG A 562 -4.38 -6.47 -10.71
N GLY A 563 -3.76 -6.84 -9.59
CA GLY A 563 -3.49 -5.97 -8.46
C GLY A 563 -1.99 -5.87 -8.18
N PHE A 564 -1.57 -4.79 -7.56
CA PHE A 564 -0.20 -4.57 -7.07
C PHE A 564 -0.23 -3.78 -5.77
N LEU A 565 0.62 -4.13 -4.81
CA LEU A 565 0.77 -3.38 -3.56
C LEU A 565 2.01 -2.49 -3.62
N GLY A 566 1.81 -1.21 -3.94
CA GLY A 566 2.86 -0.25 -4.28
C GLY A 566 3.70 0.28 -3.15
N GLU A 567 3.04 0.44 -2.03
CA GLU A 567 3.67 0.90 -0.82
C GLU A 567 3.13 0.08 0.34
N PHE A 568 4.07 -0.52 1.04
CA PHE A 568 3.88 -1.05 2.35
C PHE A 568 5.21 -1.02 3.09
N GLY A 569 5.14 -0.94 4.41
CA GLY A 569 6.35 -0.93 5.23
C GLY A 569 6.01 -1.16 6.69
N TRP A 570 7.04 -1.20 7.51
CA TRP A 570 6.95 -1.17 8.96
C TRP A 570 8.29 -0.69 9.55
N PRO A 571 8.32 -0.29 10.83
CA PRO A 571 9.51 0.27 11.45
C PRO A 571 10.73 -0.64 11.39
N ASN A 572 11.88 -0.08 11.04
CA ASN A 572 13.17 -0.75 11.14
C ASN A 572 13.70 -0.79 12.58
N SER A 573 14.68 -1.69 12.77
CA SER A 573 15.42 -1.86 14.02
C SER A 573 16.20 -0.63 14.50
N VAL A 574 16.47 0.37 13.65
CA VAL A 574 17.13 1.62 14.07
C VAL A 574 16.13 2.55 14.75
N ARG A 575 14.88 2.61 14.25
CA ARG A 575 13.82 3.45 14.83
C ARG A 575 13.06 2.78 15.96
N ARG A 576 12.90 1.46 15.93
CA ARG A 576 12.12 0.68 16.91
C ARG A 576 12.87 -0.60 17.33
N PRO A 577 14.06 -0.49 17.95
CA PRO A 577 14.90 -1.65 18.28
C PRO A 577 14.16 -2.70 19.12
N ASP A 578 13.39 -2.26 20.13
CA ASP A 578 12.70 -3.13 21.07
C ASP A 578 11.39 -3.74 20.53
N GLU A 579 10.93 -3.30 19.36
CA GLU A 579 9.70 -3.80 18.72
C GLU A 579 9.99 -4.57 17.42
N THR A 580 11.26 -4.71 17.05
CA THR A 580 11.72 -5.26 15.77
C THR A 580 11.10 -6.63 15.45
N ALA A 581 11.12 -7.55 16.42
CA ALA A 581 10.63 -8.90 16.22
C ALA A 581 9.11 -8.94 15.96
N ALA A 582 8.36 -8.08 16.65
CA ALA A 582 6.91 -8.00 16.51
C ALA A 582 6.52 -7.45 15.13
N TRP A 583 7.13 -6.33 14.72
CA TRP A 583 6.89 -5.76 13.39
C TRP A 583 7.29 -6.70 12.25
N ASN A 584 8.43 -7.39 12.38
CA ASN A 584 8.85 -8.38 11.38
C ASN A 584 7.90 -9.57 11.29
N ALA A 585 7.32 -10.02 12.40
CA ALA A 585 6.32 -11.09 12.40
C ALA A 585 5.02 -10.67 11.69
N ASP A 586 4.58 -9.42 11.89
CA ASP A 586 3.43 -8.88 11.17
C ASP A 586 3.72 -8.72 9.66
N GLY A 587 4.93 -8.29 9.31
CA GLY A 587 5.40 -8.20 7.92
C GLY A 587 5.47 -9.56 7.22
N GLU A 588 5.90 -10.61 7.92
CA GLU A 588 5.92 -12.00 7.41
C GLU A 588 4.50 -12.48 7.07
N LEU A 589 3.51 -12.19 7.93
CA LEU A 589 2.11 -12.53 7.68
C LEU A 589 1.58 -11.85 6.42
N LEU A 590 1.88 -10.56 6.25
CA LEU A 590 1.47 -9.81 5.06
C LEU A 590 2.10 -10.38 3.78
N LEU A 591 3.42 -10.57 3.78
CA LEU A 591 4.12 -11.05 2.58
C LEU A 591 3.75 -12.50 2.25
N SER A 592 3.52 -13.35 3.25
CA SER A 592 3.01 -14.71 3.05
C SER A 592 1.63 -14.69 2.38
N PHE A 593 0.74 -13.81 2.81
CA PHE A 593 -0.57 -13.63 2.16
C PHE A 593 -0.42 -13.14 0.71
N LEU A 594 0.45 -12.16 0.46
CA LEU A 594 0.68 -11.66 -0.90
C LEU A 594 1.25 -12.73 -1.82
N ASP A 595 2.05 -13.66 -1.29
CA ASP A 595 2.54 -14.81 -2.04
C ASP A 595 1.43 -15.82 -2.34
N GLU A 596 0.56 -16.09 -1.37
CA GLU A 596 -0.61 -16.97 -1.53
C GLU A 596 -1.53 -16.49 -2.64
N VAL A 597 -1.77 -15.18 -2.73
CA VAL A 597 -2.65 -14.59 -3.74
C VAL A 597 -1.93 -14.15 -5.02
N GLY A 598 -0.63 -14.41 -5.14
CA GLY A 598 0.15 -14.09 -6.34
C GLY A 598 0.23 -12.60 -6.68
N MET A 599 0.21 -11.72 -5.69
CA MET A 599 0.17 -10.27 -5.89
C MET A 599 1.56 -9.65 -5.77
N GLY A 600 2.00 -8.91 -6.80
CA GLY A 600 3.27 -8.17 -6.78
C GLY A 600 3.28 -7.01 -5.79
N ALA A 601 4.45 -6.64 -5.28
CA ALA A 601 4.55 -5.53 -4.34
C ALA A 601 5.92 -4.84 -4.32
N THR A 602 5.93 -3.55 -3.97
CA THR A 602 7.15 -2.78 -3.68
C THR A 602 7.12 -2.27 -2.24
N MET A 603 8.16 -2.59 -1.47
CA MET A 603 8.26 -2.12 -0.10
C MET A 603 8.68 -0.63 -0.09
N TRP A 604 8.05 0.17 0.76
CA TRP A 604 8.50 1.52 1.07
C TRP A 604 9.46 1.42 2.27
N THR A 605 10.73 1.80 2.18
CA THR A 605 11.44 2.43 1.03
C THR A 605 12.96 2.22 1.10
N THR A 606 13.70 2.73 0.12
CA THR A 606 15.14 2.98 0.17
C THR A 606 15.50 4.28 -0.56
N GLY A 607 16.76 4.70 -0.48
CA GLY A 607 17.27 5.90 -1.15
C GLY A 607 18.77 6.10 -0.96
N THR A 608 19.36 6.92 -1.81
CA THR A 608 20.81 7.20 -1.81
C THR A 608 21.25 8.17 -0.72
N TRP A 609 20.32 8.88 -0.08
CA TRP A 609 20.59 9.79 1.05
C TRP A 609 20.20 9.23 2.42
N GLU A 610 19.77 7.97 2.47
CA GLU A 610 19.40 7.32 3.72
C GLU A 610 20.64 7.11 4.60
N GLY A 611 20.84 8.01 5.56
CA GLY A 611 21.99 8.00 6.47
C GLY A 611 21.90 6.89 7.53
N ALA A 612 23.08 6.38 7.94
CA ALA A 612 23.19 5.27 8.88
C ALA A 612 22.53 5.50 10.25
N THR A 613 22.51 6.75 10.73
CA THR A 613 22.11 7.09 12.10
C THR A 613 20.63 7.45 12.24
N LYS A 614 19.97 7.85 11.15
CA LYS A 614 18.57 8.31 11.15
C LYS A 614 17.87 7.98 9.81
N PRO A 615 17.81 6.71 9.38
CA PRO A 615 17.10 6.34 8.17
C PRO A 615 15.59 6.61 8.30
N ASN A 616 14.87 6.71 7.20
CA ASN A 616 13.40 6.66 7.19
C ASN A 616 12.90 5.48 8.04
N ILE A 617 11.78 5.64 8.75
CA ILE A 617 11.27 4.58 9.64
C ILE A 617 10.97 3.28 8.91
N ASN A 618 10.56 3.34 7.65
CA ASN A 618 10.29 2.17 6.84
C ASN A 618 11.47 1.77 5.95
N ASN A 619 12.65 2.40 6.12
CA ASN A 619 13.79 2.08 5.28
C ASN A 619 14.15 0.59 5.39
N VAL A 620 14.37 -0.09 4.26
CA VAL A 620 14.67 -1.52 4.17
C VAL A 620 16.16 -1.77 3.99
N TYR A 621 16.79 -0.94 3.16
CA TYR A 621 18.21 -0.99 2.85
C TYR A 621 18.79 0.42 2.89
N GLN A 622 20.00 0.58 3.41
CA GLN A 622 20.84 1.70 3.01
C GLN A 622 21.67 1.21 1.82
N ILE A 623 21.54 1.87 0.68
CA ILE A 623 22.16 1.41 -0.56
C ILE A 623 23.42 2.18 -0.92
N GLU A 624 23.76 3.25 -0.19
CA GLU A 624 24.97 4.07 -0.38
C GLU A 624 25.61 4.48 0.95
N PRO A 625 26.95 4.61 1.02
CA PRO A 625 27.94 4.22 0.02
C PRO A 625 28.15 2.70 -0.09
N SER A 626 27.47 1.92 0.76
CA SER A 626 27.52 0.47 0.84
C SER A 626 26.14 -0.10 1.18
N LEU A 627 25.89 -1.35 0.81
CA LEU A 627 24.64 -2.01 1.15
C LEU A 627 24.60 -2.42 2.62
N ILE A 628 23.65 -1.86 3.38
CA ILE A 628 23.37 -2.24 4.76
C ILE A 628 21.88 -2.66 4.84
N PRO A 629 21.59 -3.96 4.98
CA PRO A 629 20.23 -4.43 5.19
C PRO A 629 19.75 -4.09 6.60
N LEU A 630 18.49 -3.66 6.72
CA LEU A 630 17.82 -3.45 8.00
C LEU A 630 16.93 -4.65 8.34
N SER A 631 16.24 -4.60 9.48
CA SER A 631 15.47 -5.75 9.99
C SER A 631 14.43 -6.28 9.02
N GLN A 632 13.83 -5.41 8.20
CA GLN A 632 12.79 -5.79 7.25
C GLN A 632 13.36 -6.50 6.01
N ALA A 633 14.62 -6.24 5.65
CA ALA A 633 15.27 -6.88 4.50
C ALA A 633 15.25 -8.41 4.63
N GLN A 634 15.52 -8.93 5.83
CA GLN A 634 15.48 -10.37 6.09
C GLN A 634 14.11 -10.99 5.83
N VAL A 635 13.04 -10.25 6.13
CA VAL A 635 11.66 -10.67 5.86
C VAL A 635 11.46 -10.64 4.35
N LEU A 636 11.62 -9.47 3.71
CA LEU A 636 11.41 -9.29 2.27
C LEU A 636 12.17 -10.34 1.43
N GLU A 637 13.43 -10.62 1.76
CA GLU A 637 14.29 -11.56 1.03
C GLU A 637 13.81 -13.02 1.05
N ARG A 638 13.02 -13.44 2.06
CA ARG A 638 12.36 -14.76 2.06
C ARG A 638 11.24 -14.87 1.04
N HIS A 639 10.71 -13.74 0.59
CA HIS A 639 9.58 -13.64 -0.33
C HIS A 639 10.01 -13.27 -1.76
N LEU A 640 11.32 -13.19 -2.06
CA LEU A 640 11.85 -12.86 -3.39
C LEU A 640 11.97 -14.09 -4.32
N GLY A 641 11.80 -13.86 -5.62
CA GLY A 641 11.97 -14.87 -6.67
C GLY A 641 10.99 -16.03 -6.59
N LYS A 642 9.82 -15.79 -5.97
CA LYS A 642 8.71 -16.72 -5.97
C LYS A 642 7.95 -16.58 -7.31
N PRO A 643 7.69 -17.70 -8.00
CA PRO A 643 7.11 -17.67 -9.34
C PRO A 643 5.60 -17.47 -9.35
#